data_AF-A0A1G0ACQ2-F1
#
_entry.id   AF-A0A1G0ACQ2-F1
#
_cell.length_a   1.000
_cell.length_b   1.000
_cell.length_c   1.000
_cell.angle_alpha   90.00
_cell.angle_beta   90.00
_cell.angle_gamma   90.00
#
_symmetry.space_group_name_H-M   'P 1'
#
loop_
_entity.id
_entity.type
_entity.pdbx_description
1 polymer ?
#
loop_
_entity_poly.entity_id
_entity_poly.type
_entity_poly.pdbx_seq_one_letter_code
_entity_poly.pdbx_strand_id
1 'polypeptide(L)'
;MGYTSQGANGLDIWVAKLNAADLATVSSMTLNSSGAADDDARGVALDASGNVYVTGRSSAPGLGYVLWMGKFGPALNFISSATYNIPQQAGGAGAPKAGLLVEPGGDIVTTASTLIGGNWKILVARFSPSLALVSSTTFFNGFNANEAFGVDRDSSGNLYVAGYAAPAPATSGNIWVGKFSSSLVFVTSASLAGAGGNSDQALEAKVDPTNTYLFVSGVINNTTLIGDLWLAKYDLSLNLLKQASYRGVGNGASIGIAEVVTDTRVYVGGNWHTTALGDSVYLGVFDYNLNALSSATYDTGSASNDNGWALAVDTAARMAYVGGYVTPAANMQPWIGKFPLGPAPLTGISLSQSSVTLTQGQSVQLGATGAFEGGTSRALVPSDALQWSVSHSSVATVSANGLVTAVGGGSAWLTVSSGTVRAGGAVGVSAAVAGCGLTRNVRQDGTADDTTIQAAVNALPTDLSSTTCVVIRDANTYAEQVTVQGFANNGYQLKIMADPSFVGLAPAVSPPVASTAAFQIMNASVSIQGINVIPTDSVPYGVTVSSMFVTISSVNVIDLGGKILTAGMRLGSYDTVLYSSMTVAISSYGFYLNGSSMTTVSHSRVFTNNHLYGALDLVNSSSNTFSVLIASNAANYGCRFVNSDFNAINDSGLYGESDGLYLGSSSFNIFERDFIRGFSGGASLNQSGFNTISQSTVSGNGALTLNNHSSTNTFQNLYFPYWGVSFNGASNYNRLSQSHLAQGPLDFTDSSFNTVENTIVAATGDGVYYSFSSNYNIVTHSTITLRADNSRGFVIDRSSSNVINDCFVVASTAVYLMRSTDTVIAYSTLVSTRPGSIGLHLGQS
;
A
#
# COMPACT_ATOMS: atom_id res chain seq x y z
N MET A 1 37.81 -47.26 -4.32
CA MET A 1 39.05 -47.92 -4.78
C MET A 1 39.76 -48.52 -3.57
N GLY A 2 40.54 -49.59 -3.76
CA GLY A 2 41.25 -50.26 -2.68
C GLY A 2 42.00 -51.49 -3.21
N TYR A 3 42.08 -52.54 -2.40
CA TYR A 3 42.64 -53.83 -2.79
C TYR A 3 41.74 -54.99 -2.39
N THR A 4 41.93 -56.15 -3.02
CA THR A 4 41.23 -57.41 -2.72
C THR A 4 42.18 -58.59 -2.72
N SER A 5 41.88 -59.64 -1.96
CA SER A 5 42.66 -60.88 -1.93
C SER A 5 41.93 -61.96 -2.74
N GLN A 6 42.11 -61.99 -4.06
CA GLN A 6 41.56 -63.06 -4.90
C GLN A 6 42.67 -64.00 -5.42
N GLY A 7 43.26 -64.79 -4.52
CA GLY A 7 44.23 -65.85 -4.86
C GLY A 7 45.32 -66.01 -3.83
N ALA A 8 46.05 -67.13 -3.86
CA ALA A 8 47.03 -67.52 -2.85
C ALA A 8 48.34 -66.69 -2.83
N ASN A 9 48.46 -65.60 -3.60
CA ASN A 9 49.75 -64.92 -3.85
C ASN A 9 49.66 -63.36 -3.90
N GLY A 10 49.15 -62.69 -2.85
CA GLY A 10 49.25 -61.22 -2.68
C GLY A 10 47.93 -60.43 -2.78
N LEU A 11 47.99 -59.11 -2.52
CA LEU A 11 46.87 -58.16 -2.71
C LEU A 11 46.77 -57.65 -4.16
N ASP A 12 45.55 -57.47 -4.68
CA ASP A 12 45.27 -56.98 -6.04
C ASP A 12 44.54 -55.62 -6.03
N ILE A 13 44.75 -54.78 -7.05
CA ILE A 13 44.04 -53.49 -7.21
C ILE A 13 42.55 -53.71 -7.46
N TRP A 14 41.69 -53.02 -6.70
CA TRP A 14 40.24 -53.06 -6.87
C TRP A 14 39.61 -51.67 -7.05
N VAL A 15 38.77 -51.54 -8.08
CA VAL A 15 38.06 -50.30 -8.41
C VAL A 15 36.59 -50.63 -8.67
N ALA A 16 35.67 -49.89 -8.06
CA ALA A 16 34.24 -50.09 -8.22
C ALA A 16 33.49 -48.78 -8.43
N LYS A 17 32.42 -48.86 -9.22
CA LYS A 17 31.44 -47.80 -9.46
C LYS A 17 30.15 -48.21 -8.75
N LEU A 18 29.62 -47.31 -7.94
CA LEU A 18 28.44 -47.55 -7.10
C LEU A 18 27.32 -46.59 -7.48
N ASN A 19 26.07 -46.98 -7.22
CA ASN A 19 24.92 -46.09 -7.34
C ASN A 19 24.85 -45.15 -6.12
N ALA A 20 24.77 -43.84 -6.35
CA ALA A 20 24.81 -42.86 -5.27
C ALA A 20 23.58 -42.89 -4.34
N ALA A 21 22.45 -43.45 -4.79
CA ALA A 21 21.21 -43.53 -4.02
C ALA A 21 21.27 -44.61 -2.94
N ASP A 22 21.65 -45.83 -3.32
CA ASP A 22 21.59 -47.06 -2.52
C ASP A 22 22.95 -47.74 -2.28
N LEU A 23 24.05 -47.19 -2.83
CA LEU A 23 25.41 -47.71 -2.79
C LEU A 23 25.59 -49.09 -3.45
N ALA A 24 24.63 -49.54 -4.25
CA ALA A 24 24.74 -50.81 -4.96
C ALA A 24 25.87 -50.76 -6.00
N THR A 25 26.67 -51.82 -6.08
CA THR A 25 27.74 -51.95 -7.08
C THR A 25 27.14 -52.00 -8.48
N VAL A 26 27.47 -51.00 -9.30
CA VAL A 26 27.09 -50.93 -10.72
C VAL A 26 28.08 -51.72 -11.57
N SER A 27 29.37 -51.53 -11.32
CA SER A 27 30.46 -52.29 -11.95
C SER A 27 31.69 -52.30 -11.05
N SER A 28 32.54 -53.32 -11.18
CA SER A 28 33.82 -53.38 -10.49
C SER A 28 34.85 -54.11 -11.33
N MET A 29 36.12 -53.81 -11.09
CA MET A 29 37.26 -54.45 -11.73
C MET A 29 38.34 -54.76 -10.69
N THR A 30 38.98 -55.90 -10.86
CA THR A 30 40.19 -56.29 -10.15
C THR A 30 41.33 -56.38 -11.16
N LEU A 31 42.50 -55.84 -10.81
CA LEU A 31 43.70 -55.85 -11.64
C LEU A 31 44.86 -56.45 -10.84
N ASN A 32 45.53 -57.42 -11.43
CA ASN A 32 46.69 -58.11 -10.87
C ASN A 32 47.88 -57.93 -11.81
N SER A 33 49.06 -57.69 -11.24
CA SER A 33 50.32 -57.71 -11.95
C SER A 33 50.80 -59.14 -12.23
N SER A 34 51.91 -59.28 -12.96
CA SER A 34 52.53 -60.60 -13.19
C SER A 34 53.44 -61.06 -12.04
N GLY A 35 53.60 -60.24 -10.99
CA GLY A 35 54.42 -60.54 -9.81
C GLY A 35 53.59 -61.03 -8.62
N ALA A 36 54.22 -61.76 -7.70
CA ALA A 36 53.56 -62.35 -6.53
C ALA A 36 53.53 -61.42 -5.29
N ALA A 37 53.52 -60.10 -5.48
CA ALA A 37 53.60 -59.10 -4.40
C ALA A 37 52.41 -58.13 -4.42
N ASP A 38 52.13 -57.50 -3.29
CA ASP A 38 50.94 -56.67 -3.08
C ASP A 38 50.83 -55.45 -4.03
N ASP A 39 49.82 -55.46 -4.89
CA ASP A 39 49.36 -54.35 -5.70
C ASP A 39 48.27 -53.56 -4.94
N ASP A 40 48.36 -52.23 -4.88
CA ASP A 40 47.33 -51.41 -4.23
C ASP A 40 47.05 -50.09 -4.97
N ALA A 41 45.80 -49.64 -4.89
CA ALA A 41 45.37 -48.39 -5.48
C ALA A 41 45.32 -47.29 -4.40
N ARG A 42 45.95 -46.14 -4.67
CA ARG A 42 46.20 -45.06 -3.70
C ARG A 42 45.52 -43.73 -4.04
N GLY A 43 45.31 -43.41 -5.32
CA GLY A 43 44.56 -42.21 -5.74
C GLY A 43 43.60 -42.47 -6.91
N VAL A 44 42.46 -41.80 -6.90
CA VAL A 44 41.48 -41.78 -8.01
C VAL A 44 41.12 -40.35 -8.36
N ALA A 45 41.04 -40.07 -9.65
CA ALA A 45 40.58 -38.79 -10.16
C ALA A 45 39.75 -39.01 -11.43
N LEU A 46 38.88 -38.05 -11.72
CA LEU A 46 38.05 -38.05 -12.93
C LEU A 46 38.50 -36.91 -13.85
N ASP A 47 38.46 -37.15 -15.16
CA ASP A 47 38.49 -36.04 -16.12
C ASP A 47 37.10 -35.44 -16.37
N ALA A 48 37.03 -34.34 -17.10
CA ALA A 48 35.78 -33.66 -17.44
C ALA A 48 34.81 -34.52 -18.29
N SER A 49 35.29 -35.58 -18.93
CA SER A 49 34.45 -36.54 -19.67
C SER A 49 33.98 -37.72 -18.80
N GLY A 50 34.37 -37.74 -17.52
CA GLY A 50 34.05 -38.80 -16.57
C GLY A 50 34.91 -40.05 -16.70
N ASN A 51 36.04 -40.00 -17.44
CA ASN A 51 36.99 -41.11 -17.42
C ASN A 51 37.66 -41.19 -16.06
N VAL A 52 37.91 -42.40 -15.59
CA VAL A 52 38.48 -42.68 -14.28
C VAL A 52 39.97 -42.94 -14.43
N TYR A 53 40.78 -42.22 -13.68
CA TYR A 53 42.22 -42.44 -13.56
C TYR A 53 42.50 -42.97 -12.16
N VAL A 54 43.29 -44.02 -12.08
CA VAL A 54 43.68 -44.66 -10.82
C VAL A 54 45.19 -44.76 -10.79
N THR A 55 45.80 -44.41 -9.67
CA THR A 55 47.23 -44.58 -9.44
C THR A 55 47.46 -45.42 -8.19
N GLY A 56 48.61 -46.06 -8.13
CA GLY A 56 48.92 -47.00 -7.06
C GLY A 56 50.31 -47.60 -7.19
N ARG A 57 50.59 -48.61 -6.38
CA ARG A 57 51.81 -49.42 -6.52
C ARG A 57 51.47 -50.71 -7.24
N SER A 58 52.41 -51.15 -8.07
CA SER A 58 52.38 -52.51 -8.60
C SER A 58 53.75 -53.15 -8.60
N SER A 59 53.82 -54.47 -8.60
CA SER A 59 55.09 -55.21 -8.66
C SER A 59 55.53 -55.48 -10.11
N ALA A 60 56.82 -55.24 -10.41
CA ALA A 60 57.41 -55.53 -11.72
C ALA A 60 58.63 -56.46 -11.58
N PRO A 61 58.73 -57.55 -12.38
CA PRO A 61 59.85 -58.48 -12.33
C PRO A 61 61.20 -57.77 -12.48
N GLY A 62 62.10 -57.95 -11.51
CA GLY A 62 63.45 -57.36 -11.50
C GLY A 62 63.55 -55.88 -11.12
N LEU A 63 62.42 -55.19 -10.88
CA LEU A 63 62.37 -53.76 -10.54
C LEU A 63 61.76 -53.46 -9.16
N GLY A 64 61.10 -54.43 -8.52
CA GLY A 64 60.41 -54.21 -7.25
C GLY A 64 59.08 -53.47 -7.44
N TYR A 65 58.74 -52.55 -6.53
CA TYR A 65 57.54 -51.73 -6.63
C TYR A 65 57.71 -50.57 -7.60
N VAL A 66 56.80 -50.47 -8.56
CA VAL A 66 56.71 -49.39 -9.56
C VAL A 66 55.43 -48.58 -9.36
N LEU A 67 55.43 -47.34 -9.86
CA LEU A 67 54.21 -46.54 -9.95
C LEU A 67 53.33 -47.13 -11.05
N TRP A 68 52.09 -47.48 -10.72
CA TRP A 68 51.11 -47.94 -11.68
C TRP A 68 50.03 -46.87 -11.91
N MET A 69 49.58 -46.77 -13.16
CA MET A 69 48.48 -45.89 -13.56
C MET A 69 47.53 -46.65 -14.48
N GLY A 70 46.24 -46.57 -14.20
CA GLY A 70 45.16 -47.11 -15.03
C GLY A 70 44.18 -46.03 -15.46
N LYS A 71 43.72 -46.11 -16.71
CA LYS A 71 42.67 -45.28 -17.29
C LYS A 71 41.48 -46.16 -17.66
N PHE A 72 40.29 -45.73 -17.26
CA PHE A 72 39.03 -46.41 -17.51
C PHE A 72 37.99 -45.43 -18.05
N GLY A 73 37.06 -45.93 -18.86
CA GLY A 73 35.91 -45.13 -19.27
C GLY A 73 34.93 -44.91 -18.12
N PRO A 74 33.90 -44.07 -18.30
CA PRO A 74 32.95 -43.73 -17.25
C PRO A 74 32.17 -44.93 -16.68
N ALA A 75 32.11 -46.05 -17.39
CA ALA A 75 31.49 -47.30 -16.94
C ALA A 75 32.48 -48.27 -16.24
N LEU A 76 33.72 -47.84 -15.99
CA LEU A 76 34.86 -48.66 -15.58
C LEU A 76 35.31 -49.70 -16.62
N ASN A 77 35.02 -49.48 -17.90
CA ASN A 77 35.65 -50.26 -18.97
C ASN A 77 37.14 -49.89 -19.06
N PHE A 78 38.03 -50.88 -19.07
CA PHE A 78 39.46 -50.66 -19.21
C PHE A 78 39.79 -49.96 -20.55
N ILE A 79 40.63 -48.92 -20.50
CA ILE A 79 41.13 -48.21 -21.69
C ILE A 79 42.62 -48.46 -21.85
N SER A 80 43.43 -48.16 -20.83
CA SER A 80 44.88 -48.35 -20.86
C SER A 80 45.46 -48.40 -19.45
N SER A 81 46.68 -48.92 -19.32
CA SER A 81 47.49 -48.79 -18.11
C SER A 81 48.95 -48.60 -18.47
N ALA A 82 49.70 -47.95 -17.59
CA ALA A 82 51.15 -47.79 -17.71
C ALA A 82 51.82 -48.02 -16.35
N THR A 83 53.05 -48.51 -16.40
CA THR A 83 53.95 -48.54 -15.24
C THR A 83 55.09 -47.55 -15.46
N TYR A 84 55.46 -46.85 -14.41
CA TYR A 84 56.59 -45.94 -14.40
C TYR A 84 57.59 -46.39 -13.35
N ASN A 85 58.80 -46.70 -13.80
CA ASN A 85 59.90 -47.03 -12.92
C ASN A 85 60.38 -45.75 -12.22
N ILE A 86 60.05 -45.61 -10.94
CA ILE A 86 60.52 -44.50 -10.12
C ILE A 86 62.05 -44.60 -10.05
N PRO A 87 62.82 -43.54 -10.35
CA PRO A 87 64.28 -43.57 -10.21
C PRO A 87 64.66 -44.00 -8.78
N GLN A 88 65.43 -45.06 -8.58
CA GLN A 88 65.78 -45.61 -7.26
C GLN A 88 67.23 -46.14 -7.25
N GLN A 89 67.88 -46.16 -6.09
CA GLN A 89 69.15 -46.88 -5.87
C GLN A 89 68.87 -48.39 -5.70
N ALA A 90 69.73 -49.25 -6.26
CA ALA A 90 69.55 -50.71 -6.24
C ALA A 90 69.30 -51.24 -4.80
N GLY A 91 68.12 -51.83 -4.57
CA GLY A 91 67.72 -52.43 -3.30
C GLY A 91 66.79 -51.59 -2.40
N GLY A 92 66.47 -50.35 -2.76
CA GLY A 92 65.45 -49.57 -2.06
C GLY A 92 64.09 -49.70 -2.72
N ALA A 93 63.04 -50.08 -2.00
CA ALA A 93 61.68 -50.12 -2.53
C ALA A 93 61.02 -48.75 -2.40
N GLY A 94 61.05 -47.92 -3.45
CA GLY A 94 60.24 -46.69 -3.44
C GLY A 94 58.75 -47.02 -3.37
N ALA A 95 58.03 -46.38 -2.46
CA ALA A 95 56.60 -46.63 -2.23
C ALA A 95 55.78 -45.45 -2.74
N PRO A 96 54.93 -45.61 -3.77
CA PRO A 96 54.01 -44.56 -4.16
C PRO A 96 52.90 -44.46 -3.09
N LYS A 97 52.80 -43.31 -2.43
CA LYS A 97 51.72 -42.98 -1.48
C LYS A 97 50.69 -42.02 -2.12
N ALA A 98 50.52 -42.18 -3.43
CA ALA A 98 50.24 -41.14 -4.41
C ALA A 98 48.89 -40.43 -4.29
N GLY A 99 48.96 -39.10 -4.26
CA GLY A 99 47.87 -38.21 -4.59
C GLY A 99 47.74 -38.11 -6.11
N LEU A 100 46.53 -37.92 -6.60
CA LEU A 100 46.22 -37.92 -8.02
C LEU A 100 45.28 -36.79 -8.35
N LEU A 101 45.61 -36.01 -9.37
CA LEU A 101 44.69 -35.06 -9.98
C LEU A 101 44.77 -35.13 -11.51
N VAL A 102 43.67 -34.78 -12.16
CA VAL A 102 43.62 -34.58 -13.62
C VAL A 102 43.48 -33.08 -13.89
N GLU A 103 44.41 -32.54 -14.67
CA GLU A 103 44.39 -31.15 -15.14
C GLU A 103 43.32 -30.96 -16.23
N PRO A 104 42.85 -29.73 -16.53
CA PRO A 104 41.76 -29.52 -17.50
C PRO A 104 42.18 -29.87 -18.93
N GLY A 105 43.49 -29.85 -19.22
CA GLY A 105 44.07 -30.34 -20.47
C GLY A 105 44.13 -31.86 -20.58
N GLY A 106 43.74 -32.59 -19.51
CA GLY A 106 43.75 -34.04 -19.42
C GLY A 106 45.09 -34.65 -18.96
N ASP A 107 46.12 -33.83 -18.79
CA ASP A 107 47.38 -34.25 -18.15
C ASP A 107 47.11 -34.68 -16.71
N ILE A 108 47.87 -35.66 -16.26
CA ILE A 108 47.70 -36.32 -14.97
C ILE A 108 48.91 -36.00 -14.11
N VAL A 109 48.67 -35.45 -12.93
CA VAL A 109 49.74 -35.18 -11.97
C VAL A 109 49.60 -36.14 -10.81
N THR A 110 50.71 -36.78 -10.46
CA THR A 110 50.80 -37.74 -9.36
C THR A 110 52.06 -37.51 -8.53
N THR A 111 51.96 -37.83 -7.24
CA THR A 111 53.06 -37.72 -6.28
C THR A 111 53.57 -39.09 -5.87
N ALA A 112 54.86 -39.18 -5.58
CA ALA A 112 55.48 -40.40 -5.06
C ALA A 112 56.71 -40.07 -4.21
N SER A 113 57.31 -41.09 -3.60
CA SER A 113 58.55 -40.96 -2.85
C SER A 113 59.66 -41.79 -3.52
N THR A 114 60.84 -41.20 -3.66
CA THR A 114 62.02 -41.84 -4.27
C THR A 114 63.21 -41.83 -3.31
N LEU A 115 63.98 -42.93 -3.28
CA LEU A 115 65.20 -43.06 -2.49
C LEU A 115 66.43 -42.81 -3.37
N ILE A 116 67.08 -41.64 -3.20
CA ILE A 116 68.27 -41.24 -3.96
C ILE A 116 69.37 -40.82 -3.00
N GLY A 117 70.50 -41.51 -3.04
CA GLY A 117 71.66 -41.21 -2.18
C GLY A 117 71.37 -41.44 -0.70
N GLY A 118 70.61 -42.49 -0.37
CA GLY A 118 70.23 -42.86 1.00
C GLY A 118 69.11 -42.02 1.65
N ASN A 119 68.56 -41.02 0.95
CA ASN A 119 67.54 -40.12 1.49
C ASN A 119 66.23 -40.18 0.70
N TRP A 120 65.09 -40.15 1.39
CA TRP A 120 63.78 -40.08 0.73
C TRP A 120 63.49 -38.66 0.24
N LYS A 121 63.08 -38.57 -1.03
CA LYS A 121 62.74 -37.33 -1.73
C LYS A 121 61.33 -37.42 -2.27
N ILE A 122 60.67 -36.27 -2.38
CA ILE A 122 59.37 -36.15 -3.02
C ILE A 122 59.57 -36.15 -4.53
N LEU A 123 58.80 -36.96 -5.25
CA LEU A 123 58.68 -36.96 -6.70
C LEU A 123 57.31 -36.39 -7.06
N VAL A 124 57.30 -35.40 -7.94
CA VAL A 124 56.09 -34.92 -8.61
C VAL A 124 56.25 -35.21 -10.10
N ALA A 125 55.33 -35.97 -10.67
CA ALA A 125 55.40 -36.42 -12.05
C ALA A 125 54.11 -36.09 -12.79
N ARG A 126 54.27 -35.64 -14.03
CA ARG A 126 53.19 -35.31 -14.96
C ARG A 126 53.18 -36.31 -16.11
N PHE A 127 52.02 -36.83 -16.41
CA PHE A 127 51.78 -37.78 -17.49
C PHE A 127 50.72 -37.22 -18.45
N SER A 128 50.79 -37.58 -19.72
CA SER A 128 49.78 -37.24 -20.71
C SER A 128 48.49 -38.03 -20.46
N PRO A 129 47.35 -37.68 -21.10
CA PRO A 129 46.13 -38.49 -21.05
C PRO A 129 46.29 -39.93 -21.58
N SER A 130 47.39 -40.22 -22.30
CA SER A 130 47.79 -41.55 -22.77
C SER A 130 48.74 -42.28 -21.81
N LEU A 131 48.95 -41.75 -20.61
CA LEU A 131 49.80 -42.28 -19.54
C LEU A 131 51.31 -42.27 -19.85
N ALA A 132 51.75 -41.44 -20.81
CA ALA A 132 53.17 -41.24 -21.09
C ALA A 132 53.76 -40.16 -20.18
N LEU A 133 54.95 -40.37 -19.61
CA LEU A 133 55.62 -39.34 -18.80
C LEU A 133 55.92 -38.10 -19.66
N VAL A 134 55.45 -36.94 -19.22
CA VAL A 134 55.69 -35.63 -19.86
C VAL A 134 56.85 -34.91 -19.17
N SER A 135 56.81 -34.83 -17.85
CA SER A 135 57.86 -34.21 -17.03
C SER A 135 57.84 -34.75 -15.61
N SER A 136 58.96 -34.64 -14.89
CA SER A 136 59.01 -34.93 -13.46
C SER A 136 60.06 -34.06 -12.77
N THR A 137 59.87 -33.86 -11.46
CA THR A 137 60.82 -33.16 -10.60
C THR A 137 60.99 -33.91 -9.29
N THR A 138 62.16 -33.79 -8.68
CA THR A 138 62.39 -34.30 -7.32
C THR A 138 62.70 -33.15 -6.39
N PHE A 139 62.10 -33.16 -5.20
CA PHE A 139 62.34 -32.15 -4.18
C PHE A 139 63.08 -32.76 -2.97
N PHE A 140 64.06 -32.02 -2.50
CA PHE A 140 64.85 -32.33 -1.32
C PHE A 140 65.27 -31.04 -0.62
N ASN A 141 64.99 -30.95 0.67
CA ASN A 141 65.28 -29.80 1.54
C ASN A 141 66.41 -30.05 2.55
N GLY A 142 67.21 -31.12 2.37
CA GLY A 142 68.32 -31.47 3.28
C GLY A 142 67.96 -32.45 4.39
N PHE A 143 66.73 -32.96 4.41
CA PHE A 143 66.19 -33.84 5.45
C PHE A 143 66.21 -35.33 5.08
N ASN A 144 66.40 -36.22 6.06
CA ASN A 144 66.65 -37.65 5.82
C ASN A 144 65.47 -38.38 5.17
N ALA A 145 64.24 -37.92 5.42
CA ALA A 145 63.06 -38.47 4.78
C ALA A 145 62.03 -37.40 4.40
N ASN A 146 61.55 -37.44 3.14
CA ASN A 146 60.47 -36.61 2.62
C ASN A 146 59.49 -37.50 1.85
N GLU A 147 58.20 -37.40 2.16
CA GLU A 147 57.14 -38.11 1.45
C GLU A 147 55.99 -37.17 1.09
N ALA A 148 55.32 -37.48 -0.01
CA ALA A 148 54.13 -36.78 -0.47
C ALA A 148 52.91 -37.69 -0.47
N PHE A 149 51.77 -37.15 -0.06
CA PHE A 149 50.49 -37.85 0.04
C PHE A 149 49.45 -37.21 -0.88
N GLY A 150 49.12 -35.94 -0.65
CA GLY A 150 48.10 -35.22 -1.41
C GLY A 150 48.68 -34.29 -2.46
N VAL A 151 47.92 -34.04 -3.53
CA VAL A 151 48.23 -32.97 -4.48
C VAL A 151 46.95 -32.34 -5.00
N ASP A 152 46.95 -31.02 -5.10
CA ASP A 152 45.92 -30.26 -5.83
C ASP A 152 46.53 -29.05 -6.54
N ARG A 153 45.73 -28.35 -7.35
CA ARG A 153 46.20 -27.24 -8.17
C ARG A 153 45.33 -25.99 -8.07
N ASP A 154 45.96 -24.84 -8.25
CA ASP A 154 45.23 -23.60 -8.50
C ASP A 154 44.84 -23.45 -9.98
N SER A 155 44.03 -22.43 -10.27
CA SER A 155 43.56 -22.08 -11.61
C SER A 155 44.71 -21.68 -12.56
N SER A 156 45.86 -21.26 -12.03
CA SER A 156 47.07 -20.96 -12.80
C SER A 156 47.92 -22.20 -13.08
N GLY A 157 47.53 -23.36 -12.55
CA GLY A 157 48.23 -24.63 -12.70
C GLY A 157 49.41 -24.82 -11.75
N ASN A 158 49.59 -23.97 -10.73
CA ASN A 158 50.56 -24.27 -9.69
C ASN A 158 50.05 -25.43 -8.84
N LEU A 159 50.95 -26.31 -8.45
CA LEU A 159 50.66 -27.53 -7.69
C LEU A 159 50.98 -27.31 -6.21
N TYR A 160 50.10 -27.78 -5.35
CA TYR A 160 50.26 -27.78 -3.90
C TYR A 160 50.32 -29.23 -3.43
N VAL A 161 51.46 -29.62 -2.86
CA VAL A 161 51.75 -30.99 -2.47
C VAL A 161 51.78 -31.08 -0.95
N ALA A 162 50.92 -31.92 -0.38
CA ALA A 162 50.91 -32.26 1.04
C ALA A 162 51.86 -33.43 1.32
N GLY A 163 52.58 -33.35 2.43
CA GLY A 163 53.58 -34.35 2.79
C GLY A 163 54.09 -34.23 4.22
N TYR A 164 55.21 -34.90 4.47
CA TYR A 164 56.05 -34.64 5.64
C TYR A 164 57.51 -34.50 5.25
N ALA A 165 58.28 -33.83 6.11
CA ALA A 165 59.71 -33.67 5.98
C ALA A 165 60.43 -33.86 7.34
N ALA A 166 61.40 -34.78 7.42
CA ALA A 166 62.01 -35.24 8.68
C ALA A 166 63.46 -34.73 8.91
N PRO A 167 63.71 -33.81 9.87
CA PRO A 167 65.04 -33.28 10.13
C PRO A 167 66.06 -34.32 10.56
N ALA A 168 67.26 -34.33 9.98
CA ALA A 168 68.36 -35.13 10.52
C ALA A 168 68.78 -34.61 11.90
N PRO A 169 69.04 -35.45 12.92
CA PRO A 169 69.04 -36.93 12.93
C PRO A 169 67.72 -37.58 13.36
N ALA A 170 66.63 -36.80 13.49
CA ALA A 170 65.35 -37.28 14.00
C ALA A 170 64.63 -38.21 13.00
N THR A 171 63.98 -39.25 13.54
CA THR A 171 63.12 -40.18 12.80
C THR A 171 61.68 -39.69 12.69
N SER A 172 61.34 -38.53 13.25
CA SER A 172 60.00 -37.93 13.27
C SER A 172 59.86 -36.85 12.19
N GLY A 173 58.89 -37.01 11.29
CA GLY A 173 58.55 -36.03 10.26
C GLY A 173 57.78 -34.83 10.79
N ASN A 174 57.94 -33.68 10.15
CA ASN A 174 57.12 -32.49 10.36
C ASN A 174 56.12 -32.36 9.21
N ILE A 175 54.97 -31.72 9.46
CA ILE A 175 54.02 -31.32 8.41
C ILE A 175 54.78 -30.51 7.36
N TRP A 176 54.60 -30.86 6.09
CA TRP A 176 55.20 -30.14 4.97
C TRP A 176 54.15 -29.93 3.86
N VAL A 177 54.11 -28.72 3.33
CA VAL A 177 53.29 -28.36 2.16
C VAL A 177 54.17 -27.60 1.18
N GLY A 178 54.31 -28.10 -0.04
CA GLY A 178 55.15 -27.49 -1.08
C GLY A 178 54.33 -26.92 -2.22
N LYS A 179 54.74 -25.77 -2.74
CA LYS A 179 54.21 -25.16 -3.97
C LYS A 179 55.20 -25.36 -5.11
N PHE A 180 54.70 -25.90 -6.22
CA PHE A 180 55.42 -26.01 -7.49
C PHE A 180 54.69 -25.22 -8.57
N SER A 181 55.42 -24.64 -9.51
CA SER A 181 54.80 -24.03 -10.69
C SER A 181 54.19 -25.10 -11.59
N SER A 182 53.39 -24.68 -12.57
CA SER A 182 52.85 -25.57 -13.62
C SER A 182 53.93 -26.28 -14.45
N SER A 183 55.17 -25.79 -14.43
CA SER A 183 56.33 -26.44 -15.07
C SER A 183 57.14 -27.33 -14.11
N LEU A 184 56.56 -27.70 -12.96
CA LEU A 184 57.20 -28.51 -11.91
C LEU A 184 58.46 -27.87 -11.28
N VAL A 185 58.56 -26.54 -11.30
CA VAL A 185 59.63 -25.80 -10.61
C VAL A 185 59.19 -25.54 -9.18
N PHE A 186 60.02 -25.93 -8.19
CA PHE A 186 59.75 -25.61 -6.79
C PHE A 186 59.71 -24.09 -6.57
N VAL A 187 58.67 -23.60 -5.89
CA VAL A 187 58.45 -22.17 -5.63
C VAL A 187 58.72 -21.84 -4.17
N THR A 188 58.01 -22.51 -3.26
CA THR A 188 58.12 -22.29 -1.81
C THR A 188 57.52 -23.47 -1.05
N SER A 189 57.74 -23.56 0.27
CA SER A 189 57.09 -24.54 1.13
C SER A 189 56.78 -23.97 2.50
N ALA A 190 55.69 -24.43 3.11
CA ALA A 190 55.40 -24.27 4.53
C ALA A 190 55.76 -25.55 5.28
N SER A 191 56.20 -25.43 6.52
CA SER A 191 56.45 -26.58 7.40
C SER A 191 56.06 -26.27 8.83
N LEU A 192 55.56 -27.27 9.54
CA LEU A 192 55.12 -27.15 10.93
C LEU A 192 55.53 -28.39 11.72
N ALA A 193 56.24 -28.19 12.82
CA ALA A 193 56.55 -29.23 13.78
C ALA A 193 55.54 -29.20 14.92
N GLY A 194 54.96 -30.35 15.23
CA GLY A 194 54.18 -30.58 16.44
C GLY A 194 55.08 -30.58 17.68
N ALA A 195 54.46 -30.49 18.84
CA ALA A 195 55.17 -30.46 20.11
C ALA A 195 55.56 -31.87 20.61
N GLY A 196 54.99 -32.93 20.01
CA GLY A 196 55.30 -34.33 20.31
C GLY A 196 56.39 -34.90 19.41
N GLY A 197 57.26 -35.78 19.94
CA GLY A 197 58.37 -36.40 19.19
C GLY A 197 57.96 -37.46 18.15
N ASN A 198 56.70 -37.49 17.72
CA ASN A 198 56.15 -38.41 16.71
C ASN A 198 56.04 -37.69 15.35
N SER A 199 55.83 -38.44 14.27
CA SER A 199 55.74 -37.84 12.93
C SER A 199 54.42 -37.11 12.71
N ASP A 200 54.49 -35.82 12.40
CA ASP A 200 53.39 -34.99 11.91
C ASP A 200 53.34 -35.04 10.39
N GLN A 201 52.13 -35.08 9.83
CA GLN A 201 51.93 -35.33 8.41
C GLN A 201 50.78 -34.49 7.86
N ALA A 202 51.01 -33.76 6.76
CA ALA A 202 49.92 -33.27 5.92
C ALA A 202 49.57 -34.37 4.92
N LEU A 203 48.31 -34.79 4.89
CA LEU A 203 47.86 -35.95 4.12
C LEU A 203 47.13 -35.54 2.84
N GLU A 204 46.34 -34.48 2.88
CA GLU A 204 45.63 -33.97 1.71
C GLU A 204 45.71 -32.44 1.66
N ALA A 205 45.72 -31.89 0.46
CA ALA A 205 45.60 -30.45 0.23
C ALA A 205 44.55 -30.21 -0.85
N LYS A 206 43.66 -29.23 -0.65
CA LYS A 206 42.66 -28.80 -1.64
C LYS A 206 42.60 -27.29 -1.79
N VAL A 207 42.65 -26.84 -3.03
CA VAL A 207 42.37 -25.44 -3.38
C VAL A 207 40.87 -25.26 -3.44
N ASP A 208 40.37 -24.18 -2.85
CA ASP A 208 38.95 -23.90 -2.84
C ASP A 208 38.43 -23.52 -4.23
N PRO A 209 37.13 -23.73 -4.54
CA PRO A 209 36.60 -23.43 -5.87
C PRO A 209 36.70 -21.94 -6.27
N THR A 210 36.78 -21.01 -5.31
CA THR A 210 36.99 -19.58 -5.59
C THR A 210 38.44 -19.27 -5.94
N ASN A 211 39.35 -20.23 -5.80
CA ASN A 211 40.77 -20.14 -6.10
C ASN A 211 41.48 -19.04 -5.29
N THR A 212 41.14 -18.96 -4.00
CA THR A 212 41.66 -17.95 -3.07
C THR A 212 42.49 -18.58 -1.95
N TYR A 213 42.11 -19.78 -1.50
CA TYR A 213 42.66 -20.43 -0.32
C TYR A 213 43.05 -21.88 -0.61
N LEU A 214 44.07 -22.34 0.12
CA LEU A 214 44.45 -23.74 0.20
C LEU A 214 44.05 -24.26 1.58
N PHE A 215 43.27 -25.34 1.60
CA PHE A 215 43.01 -26.12 2.80
C PHE A 215 43.90 -27.36 2.81
N VAL A 216 44.33 -27.75 4.01
CA VAL A 216 45.25 -28.87 4.21
C VAL A 216 44.82 -29.63 5.44
N SER A 217 44.56 -30.92 5.29
CA SER A 217 44.23 -31.83 6.39
C SER A 217 45.37 -32.80 6.69
N GLY A 218 45.49 -33.21 7.95
CA GLY A 218 46.50 -34.17 8.36
C GLY A 218 46.42 -34.57 9.82
N VAL A 219 47.59 -34.87 10.39
CA VAL A 219 47.79 -35.23 11.79
C VAL A 219 48.93 -34.44 12.40
N ILE A 220 48.72 -33.94 13.62
CA ILE A 220 49.74 -33.26 14.42
C ILE A 220 49.83 -33.88 15.81
N ASN A 221 51.05 -34.08 16.33
CA ASN A 221 51.33 -34.69 17.61
C ASN A 221 51.71 -33.62 18.63
N ASN A 222 51.17 -33.75 19.84
CA ASN A 222 51.44 -32.85 20.96
C ASN A 222 52.22 -33.59 22.07
N THR A 223 52.87 -32.86 22.99
CA THR A 223 53.87 -33.37 23.97
C THR A 223 53.44 -34.55 24.86
N THR A 224 52.16 -34.92 24.87
CA THR A 224 51.59 -35.92 25.78
C THR A 224 50.77 -37.02 25.11
N LEU A 225 50.50 -36.96 23.79
CA LEU A 225 49.49 -37.80 23.12
C LEU A 225 49.84 -38.16 21.67
N ILE A 226 49.20 -39.22 21.15
CA ILE A 226 49.40 -39.73 19.79
C ILE A 226 48.33 -39.11 18.87
N GLY A 227 48.74 -38.23 17.93
CA GLY A 227 47.98 -37.71 16.78
C GLY A 227 46.60 -37.04 16.99
N ASP A 228 46.50 -35.72 16.76
CA ASP A 228 45.25 -34.97 16.63
C ASP A 228 44.96 -34.63 15.15
N LEU A 229 43.67 -34.59 14.76
CA LEU A 229 43.27 -34.19 13.42
C LEU A 229 43.63 -32.71 13.23
N TRP A 230 44.48 -32.42 12.26
CA TRP A 230 44.96 -31.08 11.99
C TRP A 230 44.35 -30.56 10.69
N LEU A 231 43.88 -29.32 10.73
CA LEU A 231 43.34 -28.61 9.58
C LEU A 231 43.97 -27.21 9.51
N ALA A 232 44.42 -26.82 8.34
CA ALA A 232 44.99 -25.51 8.11
C ALA A 232 44.44 -24.87 6.85
N LYS A 233 44.37 -23.53 6.91
CA LYS A 233 44.01 -22.65 5.81
C LYS A 233 45.18 -21.75 5.51
N TYR A 234 45.66 -21.80 4.28
CA TYR A 234 46.69 -20.94 3.74
C TYR A 234 46.12 -20.03 2.66
N ASP A 235 46.78 -18.91 2.39
CA ASP A 235 46.67 -18.31 1.08
C ASP A 235 47.44 -19.13 0.02
N LEU A 236 47.23 -18.83 -1.25
CA LEU A 236 47.93 -19.53 -2.34
C LEU A 236 49.45 -19.22 -2.42
N SER A 237 49.98 -18.35 -1.57
CA SER A 237 51.42 -18.13 -1.41
C SER A 237 52.03 -18.95 -0.27
N LEU A 238 51.24 -19.85 0.34
CA LEU A 238 51.58 -20.65 1.52
C LEU A 238 51.81 -19.84 2.81
N ASN A 239 51.21 -18.65 2.93
CA ASN A 239 51.11 -17.98 4.23
C ASN A 239 49.96 -18.60 5.04
N LEU A 240 50.26 -19.03 6.28
CA LEU A 240 49.26 -19.60 7.17
C LEU A 240 48.28 -18.52 7.63
N LEU A 241 47.00 -18.68 7.32
CA LEU A 241 45.93 -17.77 7.75
C LEU A 241 45.25 -18.26 9.02
N LYS A 242 45.01 -19.57 9.12
CA LYS A 242 44.37 -20.20 10.28
C LYS A 242 44.76 -21.67 10.36
N GLN A 243 44.88 -22.19 11.57
CA GLN A 243 44.91 -23.64 11.82
C GLN A 243 44.05 -23.99 13.02
N ALA A 244 43.60 -25.24 13.05
CA ALA A 244 42.87 -25.85 14.16
C ALA A 244 43.26 -27.31 14.30
N SER A 245 43.25 -27.81 15.53
CA SER A 245 43.44 -29.23 15.84
C SER A 245 42.20 -29.74 16.58
N TYR A 246 41.71 -30.92 16.20
CA TYR A 246 40.53 -31.52 16.79
C TYR A 246 40.84 -32.93 17.26
N ARG A 247 40.39 -33.25 18.47
CA ARG A 247 40.77 -34.46 19.17
C ARG A 247 39.61 -35.38 19.46
N GLY A 248 39.87 -36.67 19.37
CA GLY A 248 39.01 -37.74 19.85
C GLY A 248 39.06 -37.91 21.38
N VAL A 249 38.37 -38.93 21.87
CA VAL A 249 38.32 -39.28 23.31
C VAL A 249 39.47 -40.23 23.64
N GLY A 250 40.34 -39.89 24.58
CA GLY A 250 41.44 -40.76 25.03
C GLY A 250 42.82 -40.38 24.45
N ASN A 251 43.69 -41.40 24.27
CA ASN A 251 45.09 -41.25 23.86
C ASN A 251 45.41 -41.76 22.44
N GLY A 252 44.42 -42.29 21.70
CA GLY A 252 44.60 -42.73 20.32
C GLY A 252 44.45 -41.61 19.29
N ALA A 253 44.86 -41.91 18.06
CA ALA A 253 45.09 -40.92 17.02
C ALA A 253 43.82 -40.57 16.23
N SER A 254 43.49 -39.29 16.14
CA SER A 254 42.53 -38.76 15.17
C SER A 254 43.28 -38.19 13.96
N ILE A 255 42.87 -38.56 12.74
CA ILE A 255 43.64 -38.27 11.52
C ILE A 255 42.69 -37.77 10.43
N GLY A 256 42.96 -36.60 9.85
CA GLY A 256 42.25 -36.09 8.66
C GLY A 256 42.95 -36.52 7.38
N ILE A 257 42.36 -37.45 6.63
CA ILE A 257 43.03 -38.16 5.54
C ILE A 257 42.57 -37.68 4.17
N ALA A 258 41.28 -37.40 4.00
CA ALA A 258 40.70 -36.93 2.74
C ALA A 258 39.96 -35.61 2.95
N GLU A 259 40.04 -34.72 1.97
CA GLU A 259 39.46 -33.37 2.05
C GLU A 259 38.66 -33.04 0.78
N VAL A 260 37.51 -32.40 0.97
CA VAL A 260 36.71 -31.79 -0.11
C VAL A 260 36.33 -30.39 0.32
N VAL A 261 36.58 -29.40 -0.55
CA VAL A 261 36.26 -27.99 -0.29
C VAL A 261 35.17 -27.54 -1.27
N THR A 262 34.10 -26.94 -0.73
CA THR A 262 33.04 -26.28 -1.51
C THR A 262 33.11 -24.78 -1.27
N ASP A 263 32.32 -23.98 -1.97
CA ASP A 263 32.33 -22.51 -1.86
C ASP A 263 32.15 -21.97 -0.42
N THR A 264 31.51 -22.75 0.46
CA THR A 264 31.17 -22.32 1.83
C THR A 264 31.69 -23.23 2.94
N ARG A 265 32.16 -24.46 2.64
CA ARG A 265 32.47 -25.47 3.65
C ARG A 265 33.70 -26.31 3.29
N VAL A 266 34.34 -26.85 4.32
CA VAL A 266 35.41 -27.84 4.23
C VAL A 266 34.92 -29.14 4.85
N TYR A 267 35.06 -30.24 4.12
CA TYR A 267 34.67 -31.56 4.56
C TYR A 267 35.93 -32.41 4.72
N VAL A 268 36.09 -33.05 5.87
CA VAL A 268 37.27 -33.87 6.17
C VAL A 268 36.81 -35.28 6.51
N GLY A 269 37.29 -36.24 5.74
CA GLY A 269 37.14 -37.68 5.98
C GLY A 269 38.39 -38.24 6.62
N GLY A 270 38.24 -39.21 7.51
CA GLY A 270 39.40 -39.76 8.20
C GLY A 270 39.03 -40.77 9.27
N ASN A 271 39.84 -40.80 10.31
CA ASN A 271 39.62 -41.64 11.47
C ASN A 271 39.50 -40.76 12.71
N TRP A 272 38.64 -41.18 13.62
CA TRP A 272 38.41 -40.49 14.86
C TRP A 272 38.46 -41.47 16.01
N HIS A 273 39.31 -41.18 16.98
CA HIS A 273 39.43 -42.02 18.15
C HIS A 273 38.25 -41.79 19.09
N THR A 274 37.40 -42.81 19.27
CA THR A 274 36.14 -42.70 20.05
C THR A 274 36.19 -43.46 21.37
N THR A 275 37.05 -44.49 21.51
CA THR A 275 37.18 -45.32 22.72
C THR A 275 38.61 -45.80 22.93
N ALA A 276 38.95 -46.30 24.13
CA ALA A 276 40.29 -46.81 24.44
C ALA A 276 40.73 -48.08 23.66
N LEU A 277 39.89 -48.60 22.76
CA LEU A 277 40.08 -49.90 22.09
C LEU A 277 40.06 -49.83 20.55
N GLY A 278 39.99 -48.64 19.90
CA GLY A 278 40.12 -48.53 18.45
C GLY A 278 39.64 -47.21 17.84
N ASP A 279 39.93 -47.02 16.55
CA ASP A 279 39.53 -45.84 15.76
C ASP A 279 38.24 -46.08 14.96
N SER A 280 37.42 -45.04 14.77
CA SER A 280 36.18 -45.07 13.98
C SER A 280 36.32 -44.27 12.68
N VAL A 281 35.54 -44.62 11.65
CA VAL A 281 35.44 -43.78 10.44
C VAL A 281 34.82 -42.43 10.79
N TYR A 282 35.34 -41.34 10.23
CA TYR A 282 34.94 -39.98 10.56
C TYR A 282 34.60 -39.13 9.33
N LEU A 283 33.60 -38.27 9.49
CA LEU A 283 33.29 -37.14 8.64
C LEU A 283 33.13 -35.88 9.49
N GLY A 284 33.96 -34.88 9.28
CA GLY A 284 33.81 -33.54 9.86
C GLY A 284 33.40 -32.52 8.80
N VAL A 285 32.51 -31.60 9.17
CA VAL A 285 32.10 -30.45 8.34
C VAL A 285 32.48 -29.18 9.06
N PHE A 286 33.24 -28.33 8.39
CA PHE A 286 33.78 -27.09 8.94
C PHE A 286 33.40 -25.89 8.07
N ASP A 287 33.31 -24.71 8.68
CA ASP A 287 33.28 -23.45 7.93
C ASP A 287 34.68 -23.03 7.48
N TYR A 288 34.78 -21.96 6.70
CA TYR A 288 36.06 -21.41 6.19
C TYR A 288 36.94 -20.77 7.28
N ASN A 289 36.44 -20.66 8.52
CA ASN A 289 37.21 -20.22 9.69
C ASN A 289 37.70 -21.40 10.51
N LEU A 290 37.48 -22.63 10.04
CA LEU A 290 37.80 -23.88 10.72
C LEU A 290 37.00 -24.02 12.03
N ASN A 291 35.75 -23.60 12.06
CA ASN A 291 34.83 -23.97 13.14
C ASN A 291 34.08 -25.24 12.74
N ALA A 292 34.02 -26.23 13.64
CA ALA A 292 33.24 -27.44 13.42
C ALA A 292 31.74 -27.10 13.40
N LEU A 293 31.06 -27.43 12.30
CA LEU A 293 29.61 -27.24 12.13
C LEU A 293 28.84 -28.52 12.48
N SER A 294 29.37 -29.68 12.07
CA SER A 294 28.79 -30.99 12.34
C SER A 294 29.82 -32.09 12.13
N SER A 295 29.62 -33.25 12.74
CA SER A 295 30.44 -34.45 12.47
C SER A 295 29.61 -35.73 12.53
N ALA A 296 30.07 -36.77 11.87
CA ALA A 296 29.53 -38.13 11.95
C ALA A 296 30.67 -39.14 12.14
N THR A 297 30.41 -40.19 12.90
CA THR A 297 31.33 -41.33 13.08
C THR A 297 30.62 -42.65 12.78
N TYR A 298 31.38 -43.64 12.31
CA TYR A 298 30.89 -45.01 12.14
C TYR A 298 31.90 -46.02 12.70
N ASP A 299 31.43 -46.95 13.51
CA ASP A 299 32.21 -47.97 14.19
C ASP A 299 31.51 -49.33 14.04
N THR A 300 32.28 -50.38 13.77
CA THR A 300 31.79 -51.77 13.72
C THR A 300 31.58 -52.41 15.09
N GLY A 301 31.96 -51.73 16.18
CA GLY A 301 31.85 -52.21 17.56
C GLY A 301 32.94 -53.21 17.95
N SER A 302 34.01 -53.30 17.15
CA SER A 302 35.14 -54.20 17.39
C SER A 302 36.31 -53.44 18.03
N ALA A 303 37.24 -54.15 18.68
CA ALA A 303 38.45 -53.55 19.26
C ALA A 303 39.56 -53.30 18.21
N SER A 304 39.18 -53.08 16.95
CA SER A 304 40.09 -52.90 15.82
C SER A 304 39.78 -51.59 15.08
N ASN A 305 40.77 -51.06 14.36
CA ASN A 305 40.69 -49.72 13.79
C ASN A 305 39.88 -49.72 12.48
N ASP A 306 38.82 -48.93 12.46
CA ASP A 306 38.02 -48.60 11.28
C ASP A 306 38.47 -47.26 10.69
N ASN A 307 38.71 -47.22 9.38
CA ASN A 307 39.40 -46.09 8.75
C ASN A 307 38.67 -45.51 7.53
N GLY A 308 38.60 -44.18 7.46
CA GLY A 308 38.15 -43.42 6.29
C GLY A 308 39.34 -42.90 5.47
N TRP A 309 39.46 -43.29 4.21
CA TRP A 309 40.59 -42.93 3.34
C TRP A 309 40.21 -42.09 2.14
N ALA A 310 38.93 -42.03 1.78
CA ALA A 310 38.44 -41.26 0.65
C ALA A 310 37.14 -40.54 1.02
N LEU A 311 36.93 -39.38 0.42
CA LEU A 311 35.75 -38.55 0.64
C LEU A 311 35.23 -37.99 -0.69
N ALA A 312 33.91 -38.02 -0.87
CA ALA A 312 33.21 -37.30 -1.92
C ALA A 312 31.97 -36.60 -1.35
N VAL A 313 31.60 -35.44 -1.89
CA VAL A 313 30.46 -34.64 -1.43
C VAL A 313 29.58 -34.27 -2.61
N ASP A 314 28.29 -34.58 -2.49
CA ASP A 314 27.23 -34.13 -3.39
C ASP A 314 26.44 -33.01 -2.69
N THR A 315 26.72 -31.77 -3.08
CA THR A 315 26.09 -30.58 -2.51
C THR A 315 24.63 -30.44 -2.94
N ALA A 316 24.24 -30.96 -4.10
CA ALA A 316 22.86 -30.91 -4.59
C ALA A 316 21.97 -31.90 -3.83
N ALA A 317 22.45 -33.13 -3.60
CA ALA A 317 21.75 -34.13 -2.80
C ALA A 317 21.91 -33.91 -1.28
N ARG A 318 22.80 -32.99 -0.86
CA ARG A 318 23.24 -32.78 0.53
C ARG A 318 23.73 -34.07 1.21
N MET A 319 24.54 -34.85 0.50
CA MET A 319 25.11 -36.11 0.97
C MET A 319 26.63 -36.11 0.87
N ALA A 320 27.31 -36.69 1.86
CA ALA A 320 28.73 -37.00 1.81
C ALA A 320 28.94 -38.52 1.83
N TYR A 321 29.99 -38.98 1.14
CA TYR A 321 30.33 -40.38 0.96
C TYR A 321 31.76 -40.59 1.46
N VAL A 322 31.94 -41.42 2.48
CA VAL A 322 33.27 -41.75 3.03
C VAL A 322 33.58 -43.20 2.70
N GLY A 323 34.69 -43.42 2.00
CA GLY A 323 35.19 -44.75 1.66
C GLY A 323 36.44 -45.10 2.46
N GLY A 324 36.64 -46.38 2.76
CA GLY A 324 37.81 -46.87 3.47
C GLY A 324 37.68 -48.35 3.81
N TYR A 325 38.06 -48.73 5.02
CA TYR A 325 37.92 -50.11 5.50
C TYR A 325 37.39 -50.15 6.93
N VAL A 326 36.78 -51.27 7.26
CA VAL A 326 36.29 -51.60 8.60
C VAL A 326 36.79 -52.99 9.00
N THR A 327 36.80 -53.29 10.29
CA THR A 327 37.44 -54.50 10.84
C THR A 327 36.49 -55.36 11.69
N PRO A 328 35.33 -55.80 11.16
CA PRO A 328 34.41 -56.64 11.90
C PRO A 328 35.09 -57.95 12.33
N ALA A 329 35.13 -58.21 13.64
CA ALA A 329 35.75 -59.40 14.25
C ALA A 329 37.21 -59.65 13.80
N ALA A 330 38.02 -58.58 13.73
CA ALA A 330 39.44 -58.60 13.36
C ALA A 330 39.76 -58.94 11.88
N ASN A 331 38.75 -59.00 11.00
CA ASN A 331 38.95 -59.14 9.56
C ASN A 331 38.72 -57.81 8.84
N MET A 332 39.74 -57.29 8.17
CA MET A 332 39.67 -56.04 7.41
C MET A 332 38.82 -56.21 6.14
N GLN A 333 37.83 -55.34 5.94
CA GLN A 333 36.88 -55.36 4.82
C GLN A 333 36.75 -53.96 4.22
N PRO A 334 36.65 -53.81 2.88
CA PRO A 334 36.36 -52.52 2.27
C PRO A 334 34.97 -52.01 2.68
N TRP A 335 34.83 -50.71 2.88
CA TRP A 335 33.58 -50.10 3.34
C TRP A 335 33.34 -48.73 2.71
N ILE A 336 32.06 -48.39 2.53
CA ILE A 336 31.61 -47.06 2.15
C ILE A 336 30.34 -46.70 2.91
N GLY A 337 30.30 -45.49 3.46
CA GLY A 337 29.15 -44.93 4.15
C GLY A 337 28.63 -43.67 3.46
N LYS A 338 27.34 -43.41 3.62
CA LYS A 338 26.64 -42.21 3.12
C LYS A 338 26.04 -41.44 4.30
N PHE A 339 26.35 -40.14 4.39
CA PHE A 339 26.01 -39.27 5.53
C PHE A 339 25.22 -38.03 5.09
N PRO A 340 24.07 -37.71 5.72
CA PRO A 340 23.28 -36.52 5.38
C PRO A 340 23.87 -35.24 6.02
N LEU A 341 23.86 -34.14 5.28
CA LEU A 341 24.50 -32.86 5.66
C LEU A 341 23.58 -31.84 6.38
N GLY A 342 22.45 -32.29 6.95
CA GLY A 342 21.49 -31.47 7.69
C GLY A 342 20.65 -30.47 6.85
N PRO A 343 19.65 -29.78 7.46
CA PRO A 343 18.80 -28.81 6.78
C PRO A 343 19.56 -27.56 6.32
N ALA A 344 19.12 -26.96 5.21
CA ALA A 344 19.73 -25.75 4.67
C ALA A 344 19.48 -24.54 5.58
N PRO A 345 20.51 -23.74 5.91
CA PRO A 345 20.37 -22.47 6.62
C PRO A 345 19.50 -21.46 5.85
N LEU A 346 18.72 -20.65 6.56
CA LEU A 346 17.96 -19.52 6.00
C LEU A 346 18.91 -18.36 5.67
N THR A 347 18.80 -17.79 4.48
CA THR A 347 19.67 -16.72 3.95
C THR A 347 18.92 -15.42 3.67
N GLY A 348 17.60 -15.45 3.47
CA GLY A 348 16.79 -14.26 3.17
C GLY A 348 15.32 -14.40 3.57
N ILE A 349 14.65 -13.26 3.77
CA ILE A 349 13.18 -13.17 3.96
C ILE A 349 12.63 -12.13 2.99
N SER A 350 11.47 -12.39 2.38
CA SER A 350 10.68 -11.44 1.62
C SER A 350 9.23 -11.40 2.10
N LEU A 351 8.58 -10.24 2.00
CA LEU A 351 7.17 -10.05 2.36
C LEU A 351 6.28 -10.13 1.13
N SER A 352 5.02 -10.58 1.30
CA SER A 352 4.01 -10.59 0.24
C SER A 352 3.73 -9.19 -0.32
N GLN A 353 3.90 -8.14 0.50
CA GLN A 353 3.80 -6.74 0.12
C GLN A 353 4.87 -5.94 0.89
N SER A 354 5.59 -5.05 0.20
CA SER A 354 6.61 -4.17 0.78
C SER A 354 6.06 -2.83 1.29
N SER A 355 4.81 -2.49 0.95
CA SER A 355 4.08 -1.33 1.47
C SER A 355 2.57 -1.57 1.51
N VAL A 356 1.91 -1.16 2.59
CA VAL A 356 0.44 -1.19 2.74
C VAL A 356 -0.09 0.15 3.23
N THR A 357 -1.26 0.56 2.73
CA THR A 357 -1.99 1.75 3.20
C THR A 357 -3.34 1.32 3.74
N LEU A 358 -3.64 1.64 5.00
CA LEU A 358 -4.86 1.26 5.70
C LEU A 358 -5.60 2.50 6.21
N THR A 359 -6.89 2.35 6.51
CA THR A 359 -7.63 3.32 7.32
C THR A 359 -7.69 2.79 8.75
N GLN A 360 -7.67 3.67 9.75
CA GLN A 360 -7.83 3.28 11.16
C GLN A 360 -8.99 2.29 11.34
N GLY A 361 -8.72 1.15 11.98
CA GLY A 361 -9.67 0.04 12.16
C GLY A 361 -9.58 -1.10 11.13
N GLN A 362 -8.96 -0.88 9.97
CA GLN A 362 -8.74 -1.93 8.96
C GLN A 362 -7.61 -2.89 9.35
N SER A 363 -7.61 -4.09 8.78
CA SER A 363 -6.54 -5.08 8.95
C SER A 363 -6.19 -5.78 7.63
N VAL A 364 -4.92 -6.17 7.48
CA VAL A 364 -4.41 -6.93 6.32
C VAL A 364 -3.46 -8.04 6.76
N GLN A 365 -3.55 -9.20 6.11
CA GLN A 365 -2.69 -10.35 6.39
C GLN A 365 -1.45 -10.31 5.48
N LEU A 366 -0.26 -10.26 6.07
CA LEU A 366 1.00 -10.35 5.34
C LEU A 366 1.63 -11.75 5.48
N GLY A 367 2.17 -12.26 4.38
CA GLY A 367 2.94 -13.51 4.34
C GLY A 367 4.44 -13.25 4.25
N ALA A 368 5.26 -14.15 4.81
CA ALA A 368 6.72 -14.12 4.70
C ALA A 368 7.23 -15.36 3.94
N THR A 369 8.13 -15.16 2.98
CA THR A 369 8.80 -16.22 2.21
C THR A 369 10.29 -16.22 2.53
N GLY A 370 10.84 -17.39 2.86
CA GLY A 370 12.25 -17.58 3.19
C GLY A 370 13.05 -18.15 2.02
N ALA A 371 14.26 -17.64 1.83
CA ALA A 371 15.26 -18.18 0.91
C ALA A 371 16.34 -18.95 1.71
N PHE A 372 16.79 -20.10 1.21
CA PHE A 372 17.70 -21.00 1.91
C PHE A 372 18.99 -21.27 1.12
N GLU A 373 20.06 -21.66 1.83
CA GLU A 373 21.35 -22.06 1.22
C GLU A 373 21.12 -23.18 0.19
N GLY A 374 21.72 -23.07 -1.00
CA GLY A 374 21.46 -23.98 -2.13
C GLY A 374 20.30 -23.54 -3.04
N GLY A 375 19.73 -22.33 -2.83
CA GLY A 375 18.85 -21.67 -3.79
C GLY A 375 17.37 -22.05 -3.71
N THR A 376 16.95 -22.78 -2.67
CA THR A 376 15.54 -23.15 -2.47
C THR A 376 14.77 -22.06 -1.71
N SER A 377 13.44 -21.99 -1.87
CA SER A 377 12.58 -21.03 -1.17
C SER A 377 11.27 -21.67 -0.74
N ARG A 378 10.72 -21.26 0.42
CA ARG A 378 9.39 -21.68 0.90
C ARG A 378 8.72 -20.61 1.76
N ALA A 379 7.40 -20.69 1.91
CA ALA A 379 6.68 -19.89 2.89
C ALA A 379 7.16 -20.23 4.31
N LEU A 380 7.37 -19.19 5.14
CA LEU A 380 7.74 -19.35 6.54
C LEU A 380 6.48 -19.51 7.39
N VAL A 381 6.56 -20.41 8.37
CA VAL A 381 5.49 -20.71 9.32
C VAL A 381 5.93 -20.37 10.74
N PRO A 382 5.02 -20.29 11.72
CA PRO A 382 5.39 -19.94 13.10
C PRO A 382 6.50 -20.83 13.72
N SER A 383 6.63 -22.09 13.29
CA SER A 383 7.71 -22.99 13.74
C SER A 383 9.10 -22.63 13.21
N ASP A 384 9.21 -21.71 12.24
CA ASP A 384 10.48 -21.13 11.77
C ASP A 384 10.96 -19.96 12.65
N ALA A 385 10.42 -19.83 13.87
CA ALA A 385 10.76 -18.83 14.88
C ALA A 385 10.65 -17.36 14.40
N LEU A 386 9.59 -17.06 13.64
CA LEU A 386 9.30 -15.71 13.15
C LEU A 386 9.01 -14.73 14.29
N GLN A 387 9.60 -13.54 14.21
CA GLN A 387 9.34 -12.41 15.09
C GLN A 387 8.84 -11.24 14.24
N TRP A 388 7.61 -10.79 14.52
CA TRP A 388 7.01 -9.61 13.88
C TRP A 388 7.04 -8.42 14.83
N SER A 389 7.36 -7.24 14.31
CA SER A 389 7.33 -6.00 15.06
C SER A 389 6.94 -4.82 14.18
N VAL A 390 6.53 -3.73 14.81
CA VAL A 390 6.10 -2.50 14.15
C VAL A 390 6.67 -1.31 14.92
N SER A 391 7.16 -0.29 14.22
CA SER A 391 7.89 0.82 14.84
C SER A 391 7.01 1.73 15.72
N HIS A 392 5.72 1.87 15.39
CA HIS A 392 4.77 2.74 16.08
C HIS A 392 3.44 2.00 16.31
N SER A 393 3.27 1.42 17.51
CA SER A 393 2.05 0.71 17.89
C SER A 393 0.81 1.61 17.98
N SER A 394 1.00 2.92 18.15
CA SER A 394 -0.07 3.92 18.06
C SER A 394 -0.60 4.13 16.63
N VAL A 395 0.17 3.71 15.62
CA VAL A 395 -0.21 3.79 14.20
C VAL A 395 -0.76 2.46 13.72
N ALA A 396 -0.07 1.35 13.97
CA ALA A 396 -0.52 0.01 13.61
C ALA A 396 0.06 -1.05 14.56
N THR A 397 -0.65 -2.17 14.73
CA THR A 397 -0.18 -3.37 15.46
C THR A 397 0.01 -4.53 14.50
N VAL A 398 0.85 -5.51 14.84
CA VAL A 398 1.01 -6.75 14.07
C VAL A 398 0.94 -7.96 14.99
N SER A 399 0.22 -9.01 14.57
CA SER A 399 0.14 -10.28 15.31
C SER A 399 1.35 -11.18 15.04
N ALA A 400 1.53 -12.22 15.86
CA ALA A 400 2.58 -13.23 15.65
C ALA A 400 2.47 -13.96 14.30
N ASN A 401 1.30 -13.93 13.67
CA ASN A 401 1.04 -14.55 12.37
C ASN A 401 1.12 -13.53 11.20
N GLY A 402 1.52 -12.29 11.43
CA GLY A 402 1.63 -11.26 10.38
C GLY A 402 0.32 -10.55 10.02
N LEU A 403 -0.70 -10.60 10.88
CA LEU A 403 -1.92 -9.80 10.72
C LEU A 403 -1.66 -8.37 11.20
N VAL A 404 -1.65 -7.41 10.30
CA VAL A 404 -1.44 -5.97 10.60
C VAL A 404 -2.79 -5.31 10.79
N THR A 405 -2.97 -4.56 11.88
CA THR A 405 -4.20 -3.80 12.21
C THR A 405 -3.88 -2.33 12.39
N ALA A 406 -4.63 -1.45 11.73
CA ALA A 406 -4.46 0.00 11.81
C ALA A 406 -5.08 0.57 13.10
N VAL A 407 -4.28 1.29 13.89
CA VAL A 407 -4.65 1.83 15.21
C VAL A 407 -4.87 3.34 15.17
N GLY A 408 -4.08 4.09 14.42
CA GLY A 408 -4.14 5.56 14.39
C GLY A 408 -3.44 6.13 13.16
N GLY A 409 -3.84 7.33 12.74
CA GLY A 409 -3.26 7.98 11.56
C GLY A 409 -1.75 8.20 11.69
N GLY A 410 -0.99 7.92 10.63
CA GLY A 410 0.46 8.10 10.60
C GLY A 410 1.19 7.10 9.70
N SER A 411 2.48 6.93 9.94
CA SER A 411 3.30 5.94 9.25
C SER A 411 4.10 5.11 10.25
N ALA A 412 4.17 3.80 9.99
CA ALA A 412 4.95 2.85 10.77
C ALA A 412 5.77 1.96 9.84
N TRP A 413 6.84 1.39 10.39
CA TRP A 413 7.69 0.42 9.71
C TRP A 413 7.46 -0.96 10.30
N LEU A 414 7.09 -1.92 9.47
CA LEU A 414 6.92 -3.32 9.83
C LEU A 414 8.25 -4.05 9.66
N THR A 415 8.61 -4.91 10.60
CA THR A 415 9.79 -5.78 10.50
C THR A 415 9.41 -7.22 10.83
N VAL A 416 9.85 -8.16 9.99
CA VAL A 416 9.82 -9.61 10.25
C VAL A 416 11.25 -10.14 10.30
N SER A 417 11.54 -11.01 11.26
CA SER A 417 12.85 -11.66 11.39
C SER A 417 12.78 -13.12 11.82
N SER A 418 13.75 -13.93 11.40
CA SER A 418 14.04 -15.25 11.94
C SER A 418 15.56 -15.35 12.15
N GLY A 419 15.99 -15.49 13.40
CA GLY A 419 17.40 -15.37 13.79
C GLY A 419 17.99 -14.00 13.40
N THR A 420 19.07 -14.01 12.61
CA THR A 420 19.75 -12.78 12.13
C THR A 420 19.17 -12.22 10.83
N VAL A 421 18.32 -12.98 10.13
CA VAL A 421 17.75 -12.60 8.84
C VAL A 421 16.46 -11.80 9.05
N ARG A 422 16.32 -10.67 8.34
CA ARG A 422 15.20 -9.74 8.50
C ARG A 422 14.72 -9.13 7.19
N ALA A 423 13.45 -8.77 7.14
CA ALA A 423 12.82 -8.00 6.08
C ALA A 423 11.88 -6.95 6.69
N GLY A 424 11.57 -5.89 5.93
CA GLY A 424 10.64 -4.87 6.39
C GLY A 424 9.82 -4.25 5.27
N GLY A 425 8.74 -3.57 5.66
CA GLY A 425 7.82 -2.90 4.76
C GLY A 425 7.13 -1.70 5.41
N ALA A 426 6.70 -0.75 4.59
CA ALA A 426 6.04 0.46 5.05
C ALA A 426 4.55 0.22 5.35
N VAL A 427 4.04 0.80 6.44
CA VAL A 427 2.62 0.82 6.79
C VAL A 427 2.17 2.27 6.91
N GLY A 428 1.35 2.73 5.98
CA GLY A 428 0.65 4.02 6.06
C GLY A 428 -0.74 3.82 6.67
N VAL A 429 -1.15 4.67 7.59
CA VAL A 429 -2.50 4.69 8.14
C VAL A 429 -3.11 6.07 7.97
N SER A 430 -4.24 6.15 7.27
CA SER A 430 -5.04 7.36 7.23
C SER A 430 -5.86 7.48 8.51
N ALA A 431 -5.90 8.69 9.09
CA ALA A 431 -6.69 8.98 10.28
C ALA A 431 -8.18 8.81 9.99
N ALA A 432 -8.94 8.32 10.98
CA ALA A 432 -10.39 8.30 10.89
C ALA A 432 -10.94 9.73 10.69
N VAL A 433 -11.90 9.88 9.78
CA VAL A 433 -12.62 11.15 9.59
C VAL A 433 -13.53 11.36 10.81
N ALA A 434 -13.43 12.52 11.44
CA ALA A 434 -14.18 12.81 12.66
C ALA A 434 -15.69 12.62 12.46
N GLY A 435 -16.32 11.84 13.35
CA GLY A 435 -17.75 11.52 13.27
C GLY A 435 -18.11 10.38 12.31
N CYS A 436 -17.14 9.67 11.74
CA CYS A 436 -17.34 8.48 10.92
C CYS A 436 -16.90 7.23 11.70
N GLY A 437 -17.83 6.34 12.01
CA GLY A 437 -17.55 5.03 12.62
C GLY A 437 -17.08 3.98 11.59
N LEU A 438 -17.54 4.10 10.34
CA LEU A 438 -17.03 3.37 9.18
C LEU A 438 -16.68 4.38 8.08
N THR A 439 -15.54 4.19 7.42
CA THR A 439 -15.12 5.04 6.29
C THR A 439 -14.75 4.18 5.09
N ARG A 440 -15.27 4.53 3.91
CA ARG A 440 -14.77 4.08 2.61
C ARG A 440 -14.22 5.28 1.84
N ASN A 441 -12.99 5.17 1.38
CA ASN A 441 -12.27 6.22 0.68
C ASN A 441 -12.36 6.02 -0.82
N VAL A 442 -12.57 7.11 -1.55
CA VAL A 442 -12.68 7.11 -3.02
C VAL A 442 -11.53 7.89 -3.64
N ARG A 443 -10.85 7.29 -4.63
CA ARG A 443 -9.87 7.94 -5.50
C ARG A 443 -9.93 7.37 -6.91
N GLN A 444 -9.97 8.24 -7.91
CA GLN A 444 -10.08 7.82 -9.31
C GLN A 444 -8.82 7.08 -9.82
N ASP A 445 -7.66 7.30 -9.18
CA ASP A 445 -6.38 6.67 -9.52
C ASP A 445 -6.23 5.21 -9.07
N GLY A 446 -7.23 4.66 -8.35
CA GLY A 446 -7.23 3.29 -7.84
C GLY A 446 -6.40 3.06 -6.58
N THR A 447 -5.92 4.14 -5.93
CA THR A 447 -5.12 4.03 -4.70
C THR A 447 -5.93 4.03 -3.40
N ALA A 448 -7.27 4.12 -3.49
CA ALA A 448 -8.20 4.06 -2.37
C ALA A 448 -9.11 2.82 -2.40
N ASP A 449 -10.09 2.74 -1.49
CA ASP A 449 -10.98 1.58 -1.36
C ASP A 449 -11.83 1.34 -2.61
N ASP A 450 -12.25 2.42 -3.28
CA ASP A 450 -13.09 2.40 -4.47
C ASP A 450 -12.67 3.51 -5.46
N THR A 451 -12.92 3.28 -6.76
CA THR A 451 -12.58 4.24 -7.84
C THR A 451 -13.69 5.22 -8.17
N THR A 452 -14.93 4.94 -7.76
CA THR A 452 -16.10 5.82 -7.96
C THR A 452 -16.92 5.93 -6.68
N ILE A 453 -17.71 7.01 -6.57
CA ILE A 453 -18.56 7.29 -5.42
C ILE A 453 -19.69 6.26 -5.34
N GLN A 454 -20.32 5.92 -6.47
CA GLN A 454 -21.39 4.92 -6.51
C GLN A 454 -20.88 3.53 -6.11
N ALA A 455 -19.67 3.15 -6.55
CA ALA A 455 -19.06 1.87 -6.15
C ALA A 455 -18.87 1.81 -4.63
N ALA A 456 -18.36 2.89 -4.03
CA ALA A 456 -18.22 2.98 -2.58
C ALA A 456 -19.56 2.89 -1.85
N VAL A 457 -20.60 3.58 -2.32
CA VAL A 457 -21.96 3.49 -1.75
C VAL A 457 -22.49 2.05 -1.82
N ASN A 458 -22.32 1.37 -2.96
CA ASN A 458 -22.77 -0.02 -3.14
C ASN A 458 -22.03 -1.02 -2.24
N ALA A 459 -20.79 -0.72 -1.87
CA ALA A 459 -19.95 -1.57 -1.02
C ALA A 459 -20.22 -1.39 0.49
N LEU A 460 -21.11 -0.46 0.88
CA LEU A 460 -21.46 -0.24 2.28
C LEU A 460 -22.42 -1.33 2.81
N PRO A 461 -22.36 -1.63 4.12
CA PRO A 461 -23.39 -2.44 4.77
C PRO A 461 -24.76 -1.77 4.63
N THR A 462 -25.79 -2.54 4.28
CA THR A 462 -27.17 -2.03 4.19
C THR A 462 -27.75 -1.74 5.57
N ASP A 463 -27.34 -2.49 6.60
CA ASP A 463 -27.68 -2.22 7.99
C ASP A 463 -26.57 -1.43 8.68
N LEU A 464 -26.81 -0.14 8.94
CA LEU A 464 -25.82 0.73 9.55
C LEU A 464 -25.74 0.46 11.06
N SER A 465 -24.52 0.23 11.55
CA SER A 465 -24.20 0.06 12.98
C SER A 465 -23.45 1.25 13.58
N SER A 466 -23.05 2.20 12.74
CA SER A 466 -22.42 3.47 13.11
C SER A 466 -22.63 4.49 11.98
N THR A 467 -22.30 5.77 12.23
CA THR A 467 -22.29 6.76 11.14
C THR A 467 -21.26 6.35 10.10
N THR A 468 -21.70 6.12 8.88
CA THR A 468 -20.87 5.58 7.80
C THR A 468 -20.58 6.67 6.78
N CYS A 469 -19.34 6.73 6.33
CA CYS A 469 -18.86 7.81 5.46
C CYS A 469 -18.24 7.27 4.17
N VAL A 470 -18.62 7.86 3.05
CA VAL A 470 -17.90 7.81 1.78
C VAL A 470 -17.11 9.11 1.67
N VAL A 471 -15.78 9.01 1.66
CA VAL A 471 -14.88 10.17 1.68
C VAL A 471 -14.09 10.23 0.38
N ILE A 472 -14.30 11.29 -0.39
CA ILE A 472 -13.64 11.52 -1.67
C ILE A 472 -12.29 12.17 -1.41
N ARG A 473 -11.19 11.48 -1.76
CA ARG A 473 -9.82 11.84 -1.40
C ARG A 473 -9.02 12.47 -2.55
N ASP A 474 -9.70 12.87 -3.62
CA ASP A 474 -9.14 13.68 -4.70
C ASP A 474 -10.15 14.75 -5.16
N ALA A 475 -9.71 15.68 -5.99
CA ALA A 475 -10.54 16.77 -6.51
C ALA A 475 -11.00 16.53 -7.96
N ASN A 476 -11.05 15.27 -8.41
CA ASN A 476 -11.40 14.94 -9.78
C ASN A 476 -12.91 15.04 -10.05
N THR A 477 -13.26 14.94 -11.34
CA THR A 477 -14.65 14.83 -11.79
C THR A 477 -15.03 13.36 -11.99
N TYR A 478 -16.08 12.94 -11.30
CA TYR A 478 -16.66 11.61 -11.35
C TYR A 478 -17.82 11.57 -12.35
N ALA A 479 -17.63 10.83 -13.44
CA ALA A 479 -18.63 10.69 -14.50
C ALA A 479 -19.70 9.63 -14.14
N GLU A 480 -20.53 9.93 -13.15
CA GLU A 480 -21.52 8.98 -12.61
C GLU A 480 -22.77 9.68 -12.06
N GLN A 481 -23.85 8.91 -11.89
CA GLN A 481 -24.95 9.26 -10.99
C GLN A 481 -24.73 8.55 -9.66
N VAL A 482 -24.86 9.29 -8.55
CA VAL A 482 -24.79 8.74 -7.19
C VAL A 482 -26.20 8.55 -6.64
N THR A 483 -26.61 7.29 -6.52
CA THR A 483 -27.90 6.83 -6.03
C THR A 483 -27.73 6.23 -4.64
N VAL A 484 -28.47 6.77 -3.68
CA VAL A 484 -28.45 6.32 -2.28
C VAL A 484 -29.81 5.76 -1.93
N GLN A 485 -29.89 4.43 -1.80
CA GLN A 485 -31.12 3.68 -1.55
C GLN A 485 -30.83 2.34 -0.84
N GLY A 486 -31.83 1.78 -0.14
CA GLY A 486 -31.77 0.45 0.47
C GLY A 486 -31.08 0.36 1.83
N PHE A 487 -30.82 1.47 2.53
CA PHE A 487 -30.15 1.44 3.84
C PHE A 487 -31.15 1.46 5.02
N ALA A 488 -30.90 0.61 6.02
CA ALA A 488 -31.50 0.68 7.34
C ALA A 488 -30.56 1.45 8.27
N ASN A 489 -30.93 2.70 8.59
CA ASN A 489 -30.03 3.62 9.28
C ASN A 489 -29.85 3.33 10.78
N ASN A 490 -30.83 2.70 11.45
CA ASN A 490 -30.77 2.35 12.88
C ASN A 490 -30.35 3.50 13.82
N GLY A 491 -30.70 4.75 13.48
CA GLY A 491 -30.32 5.95 14.25
C GLY A 491 -29.00 6.60 13.84
N TYR A 492 -28.30 6.05 12.85
CA TYR A 492 -27.06 6.58 12.29
C TYR A 492 -27.29 7.33 10.97
N GLN A 493 -26.23 7.95 10.44
CA GLN A 493 -26.25 8.67 9.17
C GLN A 493 -25.31 8.03 8.14
N LEU A 494 -25.67 8.17 6.87
CA LEU A 494 -24.75 7.96 5.75
C LEU A 494 -24.25 9.33 5.26
N LYS A 495 -22.94 9.55 5.26
CA LYS A 495 -22.33 10.79 4.81
C LYS A 495 -21.53 10.55 3.53
N ILE A 496 -21.74 11.38 2.52
CA ILE A 496 -20.94 11.42 1.30
C ILE A 496 -20.27 12.78 1.26
N MET A 497 -18.95 12.81 1.36
CA MET A 497 -18.23 14.07 1.58
C MET A 497 -16.91 14.12 0.84
N ALA A 498 -16.53 15.32 0.42
CA ALA A 498 -15.14 15.61 0.10
C ALA A 498 -14.28 15.52 1.36
N ASP A 499 -13.00 15.21 1.19
CA ASP A 499 -12.01 15.26 2.27
C ASP A 499 -12.04 16.66 2.94
N PRO A 500 -12.28 16.77 4.26
CA PRO A 500 -12.31 18.06 4.97
C PRO A 500 -11.03 18.88 4.87
N SER A 501 -9.90 18.25 4.51
CA SER A 501 -8.64 18.96 4.28
C SER A 501 -8.60 19.74 2.96
N PHE A 502 -9.57 19.55 2.07
CA PHE A 502 -9.66 20.29 0.82
C PHE A 502 -10.17 21.70 1.04
N VAL A 503 -9.24 22.66 1.04
CA VAL A 503 -9.53 24.09 1.12
C VAL A 503 -9.45 24.68 -0.29
N GLY A 504 -10.60 24.98 -0.90
CA GLY A 504 -10.68 25.67 -2.19
C GLY A 504 -10.66 24.79 -3.45
N LEU A 505 -10.59 23.47 -3.30
CA LEU A 505 -10.81 22.48 -4.36
C LEU A 505 -11.95 21.56 -3.91
N ALA A 506 -12.90 21.25 -4.79
CA ALA A 506 -13.98 20.32 -4.49
C ALA A 506 -14.14 19.32 -5.63
N PRO A 507 -14.26 18.01 -5.32
CA PRO A 507 -14.58 17.02 -6.34
C PRO A 507 -15.91 17.36 -7.01
N ALA A 508 -16.05 16.94 -8.26
CA ALA A 508 -17.25 17.18 -9.03
C ALA A 508 -17.93 15.87 -9.43
N VAL A 509 -19.26 15.87 -9.49
CA VAL A 509 -20.05 14.80 -10.10
C VAL A 509 -20.65 15.32 -11.39
N SER A 510 -20.41 14.59 -12.48
CA SER A 510 -20.96 14.84 -13.81
C SER A 510 -21.76 13.62 -14.26
N PRO A 511 -23.10 13.64 -14.13
CA PRO A 511 -23.91 12.49 -14.49
C PRO A 511 -23.86 12.19 -16.00
N PRO A 512 -23.70 10.91 -16.41
CA PRO A 512 -23.73 10.51 -17.82
C PRO A 512 -25.14 10.54 -18.41
N VAL A 513 -25.23 10.39 -19.74
CA VAL A 513 -26.52 10.29 -20.46
C VAL A 513 -27.45 9.23 -19.83
N ALA A 514 -28.75 9.49 -19.83
CA ALA A 514 -29.81 8.69 -19.20
C ALA A 514 -29.87 8.70 -17.67
N SER A 515 -28.99 9.44 -16.99
CA SER A 515 -29.12 9.70 -15.55
C SER A 515 -30.37 10.52 -15.22
N THR A 516 -30.96 10.28 -14.05
CA THR A 516 -32.10 11.04 -13.51
C THR A 516 -31.62 12.23 -12.68
N ALA A 517 -30.43 12.15 -12.08
CA ALA A 517 -29.78 13.24 -11.37
C ALA A 517 -28.26 13.03 -11.25
N ALA A 518 -27.51 14.03 -10.78
CA ALA A 518 -26.14 13.79 -10.30
C ALA A 518 -26.18 13.07 -8.94
N PHE A 519 -27.05 13.51 -8.04
CA PHE A 519 -27.36 12.83 -6.79
C PHE A 519 -28.84 12.49 -6.70
N GLN A 520 -29.15 11.20 -6.57
CA GLN A 520 -30.48 10.69 -6.32
C GLN A 520 -30.56 10.10 -4.92
N ILE A 521 -31.14 10.85 -3.98
CA ILE A 521 -31.21 10.47 -2.58
C ILE A 521 -32.61 9.95 -2.26
N MET A 522 -32.71 8.63 -2.10
CA MET A 522 -33.95 7.89 -1.82
C MET A 522 -33.93 7.23 -0.44
N ASN A 523 -32.97 7.61 0.40
CA ASN A 523 -32.81 7.11 1.75
C ASN A 523 -32.80 8.26 2.75
N ALA A 524 -33.39 8.03 3.92
CA ALA A 524 -33.44 9.04 4.96
C ALA A 524 -32.05 9.25 5.60
N SER A 525 -31.86 10.33 6.36
CA SER A 525 -30.65 10.57 7.18
C SER A 525 -29.33 10.50 6.40
N VAL A 526 -29.34 11.04 5.17
CA VAL A 526 -28.15 11.13 4.31
C VAL A 526 -27.58 12.55 4.37
N SER A 527 -26.26 12.68 4.41
CA SER A 527 -25.60 13.98 4.26
C SER A 527 -24.70 13.99 3.03
N ILE A 528 -24.75 15.08 2.26
CA ILE A 528 -23.83 15.37 1.16
C ILE A 528 -23.07 16.65 1.49
N GLN A 529 -21.74 16.61 1.42
CA GLN A 529 -20.91 17.74 1.84
C GLN A 529 -19.73 18.04 0.92
N GLY A 530 -19.60 19.30 0.50
CA GLY A 530 -18.37 19.82 -0.13
C GLY A 530 -18.13 19.32 -1.56
N ILE A 531 -19.20 19.03 -2.31
CA ILE A 531 -19.12 18.41 -3.64
C ILE A 531 -19.77 19.33 -4.67
N ASN A 532 -19.15 19.49 -5.83
CA ASN A 532 -19.73 20.19 -6.96
C ASN A 532 -20.55 19.24 -7.83
N VAL A 533 -21.62 19.75 -8.44
CA VAL A 533 -22.41 19.07 -9.47
C VAL A 533 -22.24 19.85 -10.75
N ILE A 534 -21.60 19.23 -11.75
CA ILE A 534 -21.25 19.87 -13.03
C ILE A 534 -21.74 18.95 -14.16
N PRO A 535 -23.01 19.06 -14.57
CA PRO A 535 -23.55 18.20 -15.61
C PRO A 535 -22.99 18.55 -16.99
N THR A 536 -22.43 17.56 -17.69
CA THR A 536 -22.06 17.67 -19.11
C THR A 536 -23.17 17.20 -20.04
N ASP A 537 -23.97 16.24 -19.59
CA ASP A 537 -25.12 15.67 -20.30
C ASP A 537 -26.43 16.14 -19.68
N SER A 538 -27.49 16.15 -20.50
CA SER A 538 -28.81 16.57 -20.05
C SER A 538 -29.40 15.61 -19.02
N VAL A 539 -29.78 16.15 -17.87
CA VAL A 539 -30.37 15.41 -16.75
C VAL A 539 -31.56 16.15 -16.16
N PRO A 540 -32.57 15.46 -15.63
CA PRO A 540 -33.70 16.11 -14.97
C PRO A 540 -33.29 16.97 -13.76
N TYR A 541 -32.42 16.45 -12.88
CA TYR A 541 -32.08 17.15 -11.65
C TYR A 541 -30.57 17.26 -11.43
N GLY A 542 -30.12 18.33 -10.76
CA GLY A 542 -28.78 18.33 -10.17
C GLY A 542 -28.75 17.38 -8.96
N VAL A 543 -29.59 17.69 -7.96
CA VAL A 543 -29.86 16.82 -6.81
C VAL A 543 -31.36 16.60 -6.70
N THR A 544 -31.78 15.35 -6.52
CA THR A 544 -33.17 15.02 -6.19
C THR A 544 -33.23 14.26 -4.88
N VAL A 545 -34.04 14.74 -3.96
CA VAL A 545 -34.32 14.11 -2.67
C VAL A 545 -35.77 13.64 -2.66
N SER A 546 -35.99 12.36 -2.35
CA SER A 546 -37.33 11.78 -2.18
C SER A 546 -37.51 11.09 -0.83
N SER A 547 -36.63 11.39 0.13
CA SER A 547 -36.70 10.89 1.51
C SER A 547 -36.61 12.07 2.49
N MET A 548 -36.52 11.79 3.79
CA MET A 548 -36.51 12.80 4.85
C MET A 548 -35.16 12.90 5.55
N PHE A 549 -34.91 14.02 6.24
CA PHE A 549 -33.71 14.25 7.04
C PHE A 549 -32.42 14.26 6.20
N VAL A 550 -32.48 14.75 4.97
CA VAL A 550 -31.30 14.90 4.12
C VAL A 550 -30.62 16.24 4.39
N THR A 551 -29.30 16.21 4.62
CA THR A 551 -28.49 17.42 4.83
C THR A 551 -27.55 17.66 3.66
N ILE A 552 -27.71 18.76 2.94
CA ILE A 552 -26.87 19.18 1.83
C ILE A 552 -26.08 20.41 2.29
N SER A 553 -24.74 20.32 2.34
CA SER A 553 -23.91 21.43 2.82
C SER A 553 -22.73 21.70 1.90
N SER A 554 -22.51 22.96 1.54
CA SER A 554 -21.40 23.34 0.65
C SER A 554 -21.42 22.58 -0.68
N VAL A 555 -22.62 22.30 -1.20
CA VAL A 555 -22.79 21.64 -2.50
C VAL A 555 -23.11 22.69 -3.54
N ASN A 556 -22.35 22.71 -4.64
CA ASN A 556 -22.54 23.70 -5.69
C ASN A 556 -23.03 23.06 -6.99
N VAL A 557 -24.22 23.46 -7.45
CA VAL A 557 -24.76 23.04 -8.75
C VAL A 557 -24.38 24.08 -9.79
N ILE A 558 -23.54 23.70 -10.75
CA ILE A 558 -22.95 24.59 -11.75
C ILE A 558 -23.40 24.14 -13.14
N ASP A 559 -24.59 24.56 -13.55
CA ASP A 559 -25.16 24.25 -14.85
C ASP A 559 -25.09 25.46 -15.80
N LEU A 560 -23.87 25.77 -16.25
CA LEU A 560 -23.63 26.83 -17.24
C LEU A 560 -24.05 26.42 -18.66
N GLY A 561 -24.15 25.11 -18.91
CA GLY A 561 -24.43 24.54 -20.23
C GLY A 561 -25.92 24.28 -20.50
N GLY A 562 -26.80 24.57 -19.54
CA GLY A 562 -28.24 24.33 -19.67
C GLY A 562 -28.60 22.85 -19.77
N LYS A 563 -27.96 22.02 -18.95
CA LYS A 563 -28.09 20.57 -18.94
C LYS A 563 -29.11 20.08 -17.93
N ILE A 564 -29.42 20.85 -16.90
CA ILE A 564 -30.48 20.51 -15.96
C ILE A 564 -31.82 20.90 -16.58
N LEU A 565 -32.73 19.94 -16.71
CA LEU A 565 -34.00 20.11 -17.43
C LEU A 565 -35.19 20.40 -16.50
N THR A 566 -35.15 19.93 -15.25
CA THR A 566 -36.24 20.11 -14.29
C THR A 566 -35.84 21.06 -13.18
N ALA A 567 -34.97 20.65 -12.24
CA ALA A 567 -34.59 21.50 -11.11
C ALA A 567 -33.14 21.31 -10.68
N GLY A 568 -32.47 22.39 -10.28
CA GLY A 568 -31.11 22.27 -9.73
C GLY A 568 -31.11 21.44 -8.44
N MET A 569 -32.03 21.72 -7.52
CA MET A 569 -32.31 20.86 -6.37
C MET A 569 -33.81 20.69 -6.17
N ARG A 570 -34.28 19.44 -6.15
CA ARG A 570 -35.61 19.05 -5.69
C ARG A 570 -35.52 18.52 -4.27
N LEU A 571 -36.21 19.16 -3.33
CA LEU A 571 -36.16 18.83 -1.90
C LEU A 571 -37.48 18.20 -1.42
N GLY A 572 -37.36 17.34 -0.42
CA GLY A 572 -38.46 16.70 0.30
C GLY A 572 -38.82 17.44 1.58
N SER A 573 -39.28 16.69 2.58
CA SER A 573 -39.62 17.21 3.92
C SER A 573 -38.50 16.94 4.91
N TYR A 574 -38.33 17.81 5.91
CA TYR A 574 -37.29 17.72 6.95
C TYR A 574 -35.85 17.80 6.41
N ASP A 575 -35.68 18.35 5.21
CA ASP A 575 -34.36 18.49 4.61
C ASP A 575 -33.69 19.79 5.05
N THR A 576 -32.36 19.82 5.00
CA THR A 576 -31.57 21.00 5.35
C THR A 576 -30.54 21.28 4.26
N VAL A 577 -30.56 22.50 3.71
CA VAL A 577 -29.55 22.97 2.75
C VAL A 577 -28.79 24.16 3.35
N LEU A 578 -27.46 24.08 3.38
CA LEU A 578 -26.58 25.08 4.00
C LEU A 578 -25.42 25.43 3.08
N TYR A 579 -25.00 26.69 3.07
CA TYR A 579 -23.77 27.15 2.39
C TYR A 579 -23.64 26.71 0.93
N SER A 580 -24.77 26.48 0.25
CA SER A 580 -24.81 25.86 -1.06
C SER A 580 -25.08 26.92 -2.13
N SER A 581 -24.58 26.69 -3.34
CA SER A 581 -24.82 27.60 -4.44
C SER A 581 -25.31 26.89 -5.69
N MET A 582 -26.11 27.59 -6.47
CA MET A 582 -26.72 27.03 -7.66
C MET A 582 -26.78 28.05 -8.77
N THR A 583 -26.39 27.63 -9.97
CA THR A 583 -26.60 28.35 -11.23
C THR A 583 -27.23 27.39 -12.23
N VAL A 584 -28.42 27.72 -12.74
CA VAL A 584 -29.15 26.92 -13.73
C VAL A 584 -29.49 27.81 -14.92
N ALA A 585 -28.89 27.51 -16.09
CA ALA A 585 -28.86 28.45 -17.22
C ALA A 585 -30.13 28.47 -18.10
N ILE A 586 -30.93 27.42 -18.10
CA ILE A 586 -32.15 27.31 -18.92
C ILE A 586 -33.42 27.28 -18.05
N SER A 587 -34.59 27.21 -18.68
CA SER A 587 -35.92 27.22 -18.04
C SER A 587 -36.18 26.01 -17.12
N SER A 588 -35.50 25.98 -16.00
CA SER A 588 -35.59 24.95 -14.97
C SER A 588 -35.65 25.60 -13.59
N TYR A 589 -36.27 24.91 -12.62
CA TYR A 589 -36.40 25.41 -11.27
C TYR A 589 -35.02 25.50 -10.60
N GLY A 590 -34.86 26.45 -9.69
CA GLY A 590 -33.70 26.47 -8.81
C GLY A 590 -33.89 25.48 -7.67
N PHE A 591 -34.36 25.99 -6.53
CA PHE A 591 -34.94 25.17 -5.48
C PHE A 591 -36.40 24.87 -5.80
N TYR A 592 -36.73 23.60 -5.94
CA TYR A 592 -38.10 23.14 -6.18
C TYR A 592 -38.60 22.29 -5.02
N LEU A 593 -39.61 22.81 -4.34
CA LEU A 593 -40.25 22.19 -3.18
C LEU A 593 -41.71 21.90 -3.55
N ASN A 594 -42.04 20.61 -3.69
CA ASN A 594 -43.40 20.18 -4.04
C ASN A 594 -43.90 19.17 -3.01
N GLY A 595 -44.92 19.56 -2.23
CA GLY A 595 -45.42 18.75 -1.12
C GLY A 595 -44.45 18.67 0.07
N SER A 596 -43.57 19.64 0.22
CA SER A 596 -42.54 19.65 1.27
C SER A 596 -43.05 20.24 2.57
N SER A 597 -42.49 19.79 3.69
CA SER A 597 -42.69 20.39 5.00
C SER A 597 -41.45 20.36 5.89
N MET A 598 -41.30 21.37 6.75
CA MET A 598 -40.20 21.47 7.71
C MET A 598 -38.80 21.45 7.07
N THR A 599 -38.67 21.88 5.82
CA THR A 599 -37.38 22.00 5.13
C THR A 599 -36.76 23.36 5.41
N THR A 600 -35.44 23.37 5.64
CA THR A 600 -34.67 24.59 5.91
C THR A 600 -33.63 24.82 4.83
N VAL A 601 -33.56 26.04 4.29
CA VAL A 601 -32.46 26.47 3.42
C VAL A 601 -31.84 27.72 4.01
N SER A 602 -30.53 27.70 4.27
CA SER A 602 -29.85 28.91 4.77
C SER A 602 -28.46 29.15 4.20
N HIS A 603 -28.01 30.40 4.27
CA HIS A 603 -26.68 30.84 3.82
C HIS A 603 -26.37 30.38 2.39
N SER A 604 -27.39 30.38 1.53
CA SER A 604 -27.33 29.74 0.21
C SER A 604 -27.73 30.73 -0.87
N ARG A 605 -27.39 30.42 -2.12
CA ARG A 605 -27.71 31.27 -3.28
C ARG A 605 -28.14 30.46 -4.48
N VAL A 606 -29.12 30.97 -5.21
CA VAL A 606 -29.64 30.35 -6.42
C VAL A 606 -29.86 31.40 -7.50
N PHE A 607 -29.28 31.15 -8.66
CA PHE A 607 -29.42 31.96 -9.87
C PHE A 607 -30.04 31.11 -10.97
N THR A 608 -31.18 31.54 -11.48
CA THR A 608 -31.89 30.88 -12.58
C THR A 608 -32.23 31.84 -13.70
N ASN A 609 -32.55 31.29 -14.87
CA ASN A 609 -33.09 32.02 -16.00
C ASN A 609 -34.35 31.31 -16.52
N ASN A 610 -35.39 31.29 -15.69
CA ASN A 610 -36.62 30.55 -15.94
C ASN A 610 -37.81 31.46 -16.21
N HIS A 611 -38.43 31.30 -17.38
CA HIS A 611 -39.57 32.12 -17.82
C HIS A 611 -40.92 31.74 -17.20
N LEU A 612 -41.05 30.60 -16.51
CA LEU A 612 -42.32 30.07 -16.01
C LEU A 612 -42.43 30.02 -14.49
N TYR A 613 -41.29 29.92 -13.80
CA TYR A 613 -41.23 29.51 -12.40
C TYR A 613 -40.28 30.37 -11.57
N GLY A 614 -40.25 30.15 -10.26
CA GLY A 614 -39.35 30.86 -9.33
C GLY A 614 -37.90 30.35 -9.33
N ALA A 615 -36.95 31.17 -8.90
CA ALA A 615 -35.64 30.67 -8.46
C ALA A 615 -35.78 29.83 -7.18
N LEU A 616 -36.66 30.28 -6.28
CA LEU A 616 -37.26 29.46 -5.23
C LEU A 616 -38.74 29.25 -5.55
N ASP A 617 -39.16 28.00 -5.75
CA ASP A 617 -40.54 27.66 -6.10
C ASP A 617 -41.12 26.65 -5.10
N LEU A 618 -42.19 27.05 -4.41
CA LEU A 618 -42.93 26.24 -3.45
C LEU A 618 -44.32 25.97 -4.01
N VAL A 619 -44.64 24.68 -4.13
CA VAL A 619 -45.95 24.20 -4.59
C VAL A 619 -46.51 23.23 -3.55
N ASN A 620 -47.73 23.47 -3.08
CA ASN A 620 -48.39 22.63 -2.06
C ASN A 620 -47.51 22.35 -0.83
N SER A 621 -46.70 23.33 -0.41
CA SER A 621 -45.65 23.14 0.61
C SER A 621 -45.92 24.00 1.85
N SER A 622 -45.51 23.54 3.03
CA SER A 622 -45.79 24.27 4.26
C SER A 622 -44.70 24.19 5.32
N SER A 623 -44.67 25.15 6.24
CA SER A 623 -43.74 25.13 7.38
C SER A 623 -42.25 25.08 7.01
N ASN A 624 -41.87 25.59 5.83
CA ASN A 624 -40.48 25.66 5.40
C ASN A 624 -39.84 27.00 5.80
N THR A 625 -38.54 26.99 6.06
CA THR A 625 -37.80 28.18 6.51
C THR A 625 -36.63 28.47 5.59
N PHE A 626 -36.54 29.71 5.13
CA PHE A 626 -35.46 30.22 4.29
C PHE A 626 -34.81 31.40 5.00
N SER A 627 -33.48 31.38 5.17
CA SER A 627 -32.77 32.48 5.85
C SER A 627 -31.42 32.77 5.22
N VAL A 628 -31.05 34.05 5.11
CA VAL A 628 -29.78 34.42 4.45
C VAL A 628 -29.68 33.78 3.05
N LEU A 629 -30.79 33.82 2.31
CA LEU A 629 -30.92 33.26 0.97
C LEU A 629 -30.82 34.38 -0.07
N ILE A 630 -30.12 34.12 -1.17
CA ILE A 630 -30.24 34.95 -2.39
C ILE A 630 -30.95 34.11 -3.45
N ALA A 631 -32.21 34.44 -3.75
CA ALA A 631 -32.98 33.81 -4.80
C ALA A 631 -33.16 34.79 -5.96
N SER A 632 -32.51 34.51 -7.10
CA SER A 632 -32.49 35.41 -8.25
C SER A 632 -32.91 34.68 -9.52
N ASN A 633 -33.95 35.17 -10.18
CA ASN A 633 -34.37 34.71 -11.50
C ASN A 633 -34.34 35.86 -12.50
N ALA A 634 -33.59 35.69 -13.59
CA ALA A 634 -33.44 36.70 -14.63
C ALA A 634 -34.62 36.78 -15.62
N ALA A 635 -35.60 35.87 -15.53
CA ALA A 635 -36.65 35.72 -16.54
C ALA A 635 -38.09 35.72 -15.99
N ASN A 636 -38.29 35.55 -14.68
CA ASN A 636 -39.61 35.60 -14.06
C ASN A 636 -39.49 35.85 -12.54
N TYR A 637 -40.21 35.11 -11.69
CA TYR A 637 -40.26 35.32 -10.24
C TYR A 637 -38.93 35.01 -9.55
N GLY A 638 -38.52 35.84 -8.59
CA GLY A 638 -37.47 35.49 -7.63
C GLY A 638 -37.92 34.34 -6.73
N CYS A 639 -39.02 34.56 -6.02
CA CYS A 639 -39.70 33.57 -5.20
C CYS A 639 -41.17 33.43 -5.62
N ARG A 640 -41.64 32.19 -5.77
CA ARG A 640 -43.03 31.89 -6.14
C ARG A 640 -43.61 30.84 -5.19
N PHE A 641 -44.67 31.19 -4.48
CA PHE A 641 -45.42 30.27 -3.62
C PHE A 641 -46.82 30.03 -4.23
N VAL A 642 -47.21 28.77 -4.34
CA VAL A 642 -48.52 28.35 -4.87
C VAL A 642 -49.13 27.32 -3.93
N ASN A 643 -50.32 27.60 -3.39
CA ASN A 643 -51.00 26.75 -2.39
C ASN A 643 -50.06 26.36 -1.23
N SER A 644 -49.22 27.30 -0.80
CA SER A 644 -48.13 27.04 0.12
C SER A 644 -48.22 27.98 1.32
N ASP A 645 -48.41 27.38 2.51
CA ASP A 645 -48.80 28.09 3.71
C ASP A 645 -47.77 27.94 4.84
N PHE A 646 -47.77 28.85 5.81
CA PHE A 646 -46.91 28.75 7.02
C PHE A 646 -45.40 28.72 6.72
N ASN A 647 -44.94 29.26 5.60
CA ASN A 647 -43.51 29.33 5.30
C ASN A 647 -42.92 30.66 5.77
N ALA A 648 -41.63 30.67 6.06
CA ALA A 648 -40.90 31.86 6.51
C ALA A 648 -39.69 32.12 5.61
N ILE A 649 -39.52 33.36 5.15
CA ILE A 649 -38.29 33.87 4.55
C ILE A 649 -37.77 35.01 5.43
N ASN A 650 -36.50 34.97 5.81
CA ASN A 650 -35.92 36.04 6.61
C ASN A 650 -34.51 36.42 6.13
N ASP A 651 -34.11 37.67 6.32
CA ASP A 651 -32.75 38.15 6.07
C ASP A 651 -32.24 37.83 4.64
N SER A 652 -33.13 37.85 3.65
CA SER A 652 -32.90 37.29 2.31
C SER A 652 -33.08 38.32 1.19
N GLY A 653 -32.47 38.04 0.03
CA GLY A 653 -32.64 38.82 -1.19
C GLY A 653 -33.45 38.06 -2.24
N LEU A 654 -34.60 38.61 -2.62
CA LEU A 654 -35.54 38.00 -3.57
C LEU A 654 -35.59 38.85 -4.84
N TYR A 655 -35.00 38.35 -5.92
CA TYR A 655 -34.79 39.08 -7.17
C TYR A 655 -35.49 38.41 -8.34
N GLY A 656 -36.45 39.09 -8.95
CA GLY A 656 -37.15 38.63 -10.15
C GLY A 656 -37.09 39.62 -11.30
N GLU A 657 -37.30 39.13 -12.52
CA GLU A 657 -37.65 39.97 -13.66
C GLU A 657 -39.13 40.36 -13.59
N SER A 658 -40.04 39.42 -13.29
CA SER A 658 -41.44 39.75 -13.02
C SER A 658 -41.55 40.31 -11.60
N ASP A 659 -41.85 39.45 -10.64
CA ASP A 659 -41.96 39.81 -9.23
C ASP A 659 -40.78 39.30 -8.42
N GLY A 660 -40.31 40.09 -7.46
CA GLY A 660 -39.38 39.59 -6.45
C GLY A 660 -40.03 38.47 -5.63
N LEU A 661 -41.30 38.67 -5.26
CA LEU A 661 -42.11 37.72 -4.50
C LEU A 661 -43.52 37.60 -5.09
N TYR A 662 -43.96 36.37 -5.36
CA TYR A 662 -45.34 36.06 -5.75
C TYR A 662 -45.97 35.04 -4.81
N LEU A 663 -47.15 35.37 -4.25
CA LEU A 663 -47.99 34.46 -3.47
C LEU A 663 -49.31 34.21 -4.20
N GLY A 664 -49.59 32.95 -4.53
CA GLY A 664 -50.85 32.52 -5.15
C GLY A 664 -51.56 31.50 -4.29
N SER A 665 -52.74 31.83 -3.78
CA SER A 665 -53.49 30.97 -2.85
C SER A 665 -52.65 30.52 -1.65
N SER A 666 -51.81 31.41 -1.13
CA SER A 666 -50.77 31.12 -0.14
C SER A 666 -50.96 32.03 1.09
N SER A 667 -51.16 31.42 2.25
CA SER A 667 -51.56 32.13 3.47
C SER A 667 -50.63 31.84 4.65
N PHE A 668 -50.68 32.69 5.68
CA PHE A 668 -49.89 32.52 6.91
C PHE A 668 -48.36 32.49 6.71
N ASN A 669 -47.85 33.07 5.63
CA ASN A 669 -46.42 33.16 5.37
C ASN A 669 -45.81 34.42 6.01
N ILE A 670 -44.54 34.34 6.38
CA ILE A 670 -43.78 35.43 7.02
C ILE A 670 -42.57 35.79 6.16
N PHE A 671 -42.39 37.09 5.91
CA PHE A 671 -41.25 37.67 5.20
C PHE A 671 -40.67 38.79 6.08
N GLU A 672 -39.45 38.65 6.56
CA GLU A 672 -38.87 39.56 7.54
C GLU A 672 -37.41 39.96 7.22
N ARG A 673 -37.11 41.27 7.24
CA ARG A 673 -35.76 41.80 6.95
C ARG A 673 -35.24 41.43 5.55
N ASP A 674 -36.15 41.37 4.57
CA ASP A 674 -35.83 40.97 3.22
C ASP A 674 -35.63 42.17 2.27
N PHE A 675 -34.84 41.94 1.22
CA PHE A 675 -34.75 42.82 0.06
C PHE A 675 -35.50 42.19 -1.11
N ILE A 676 -36.73 42.66 -1.34
CA ILE A 676 -37.64 42.13 -2.36
C ILE A 676 -37.63 43.06 -3.57
N ARG A 677 -37.13 42.57 -4.71
CA ARG A 677 -37.01 43.36 -5.93
C ARG A 677 -37.47 42.57 -7.15
N GLY A 678 -38.49 43.08 -7.84
CA GLY A 678 -38.77 42.68 -9.22
C GLY A 678 -38.68 43.86 -10.18
N PHE A 679 -38.56 43.59 -11.48
CA PHE A 679 -38.62 44.66 -12.49
C PHE A 679 -40.08 45.03 -12.76
N SER A 680 -40.95 44.05 -12.96
CA SER A 680 -42.38 44.26 -13.19
C SER A 680 -43.23 44.42 -11.92
N GLY A 681 -42.82 43.86 -10.78
CA GLY A 681 -43.54 44.00 -9.50
C GLY A 681 -42.62 43.72 -8.31
N GLY A 682 -42.85 44.35 -7.17
CA GLY A 682 -42.05 44.04 -5.97
C GLY A 682 -42.53 42.75 -5.31
N ALA A 683 -43.68 42.84 -4.66
CA ALA A 683 -44.41 41.71 -4.08
C ALA A 683 -45.87 41.69 -4.56
N SER A 684 -46.32 40.53 -5.03
CA SER A 684 -47.68 40.32 -5.54
C SER A 684 -48.40 39.22 -4.78
N LEU A 685 -49.53 39.56 -4.18
CA LEU A 685 -50.40 38.65 -3.43
C LEU A 685 -51.70 38.45 -4.20
N ASN A 686 -52.02 37.21 -4.53
CA ASN A 686 -53.22 36.84 -5.25
C ASN A 686 -53.95 35.72 -4.50
N GLN A 687 -55.19 35.99 -4.08
CA GLN A 687 -55.97 35.06 -3.25
C GLN A 687 -55.22 34.60 -1.99
N SER A 688 -54.42 35.50 -1.41
CA SER A 688 -53.42 35.17 -0.38
C SER A 688 -53.63 36.04 0.85
N GLY A 689 -53.99 35.42 1.98
CA GLY A 689 -54.37 36.12 3.21
C GLY A 689 -53.50 35.78 4.41
N PHE A 690 -53.64 36.54 5.50
CA PHE A 690 -52.91 36.29 6.75
C PHE A 690 -51.38 36.26 6.63
N ASN A 691 -50.80 36.84 5.57
CA ASN A 691 -49.36 36.91 5.40
C ASN A 691 -48.81 38.15 6.12
N THR A 692 -47.54 38.07 6.55
CA THR A 692 -46.82 39.18 7.16
C THR A 692 -45.58 39.51 6.34
N ILE A 693 -45.43 40.76 5.91
CA ILE A 693 -44.18 41.30 5.37
C ILE A 693 -43.72 42.42 6.29
N SER A 694 -42.53 42.31 6.87
CA SER A 694 -42.08 43.29 7.85
C SER A 694 -40.58 43.58 7.80
N GLN A 695 -40.20 44.82 8.14
CA GLN A 695 -38.80 45.27 8.16
C GLN A 695 -38.07 45.12 6.82
N SER A 696 -38.80 45.10 5.71
CA SER A 696 -38.28 44.76 4.38
C SER A 696 -38.28 45.97 3.45
N THR A 697 -37.38 45.95 2.46
CA THR A 697 -37.43 46.88 1.31
C THR A 697 -38.11 46.18 0.15
N VAL A 698 -39.12 46.82 -0.45
CA VAL A 698 -39.88 46.25 -1.56
C VAL A 698 -39.85 47.21 -2.75
N SER A 699 -39.35 46.73 -3.89
CA SER A 699 -39.10 47.55 -5.08
C SER A 699 -39.51 46.84 -6.37
N GLY A 700 -40.15 47.56 -7.28
CA GLY A 700 -40.53 47.07 -8.62
C GLY A 700 -41.65 47.92 -9.22
N ASN A 701 -42.01 47.73 -10.49
CA ASN A 701 -43.05 48.50 -11.19
C ASN A 701 -44.48 48.17 -10.70
N GLY A 702 -44.78 48.56 -9.47
CA GLY A 702 -45.88 48.04 -8.66
C GLY A 702 -45.29 47.37 -7.43
N ALA A 703 -44.96 48.17 -6.41
CA ALA A 703 -44.08 47.70 -5.34
C ALA A 703 -44.77 46.65 -4.48
N LEU A 704 -46.02 46.87 -4.07
CA LEU A 704 -46.83 45.86 -3.39
C LEU A 704 -48.25 45.85 -3.97
N THR A 705 -48.69 44.70 -4.49
CA THR A 705 -50.01 44.57 -5.10
C THR A 705 -50.79 43.42 -4.47
N LEU A 706 -52.00 43.70 -4.00
CA LEU A 706 -52.94 42.70 -3.46
C LEU A 706 -54.14 42.57 -4.39
N ASN A 707 -54.48 41.34 -4.78
CA ASN A 707 -55.57 41.05 -5.70
C ASN A 707 -56.44 39.89 -5.21
N ASN A 708 -57.67 39.80 -5.73
CA ASN A 708 -58.56 38.65 -5.61
C ASN A 708 -58.77 38.16 -4.17
N HIS A 709 -59.29 39.00 -3.29
CA HIS A 709 -59.58 38.67 -1.88
C HIS A 709 -58.35 38.38 -1.03
N SER A 710 -57.20 39.00 -1.33
CA SER A 710 -56.00 38.92 -0.49
C SER A 710 -56.20 39.73 0.79
N SER A 711 -56.82 39.11 1.80
CA SER A 711 -57.33 39.81 2.98
C SER A 711 -56.55 39.48 4.25
N THR A 712 -56.62 40.36 5.24
CA THR A 712 -56.03 40.14 6.58
C THR A 712 -54.49 40.03 6.56
N ASN A 713 -53.82 40.66 5.59
CA ASN A 713 -52.36 40.71 5.54
C ASN A 713 -51.81 41.88 6.37
N THR A 714 -50.61 41.69 6.93
CA THR A 714 -49.91 42.67 7.75
C THR A 714 -48.62 43.13 7.07
N PHE A 715 -48.50 44.43 6.86
CA PHE A 715 -47.34 45.08 6.26
C PHE A 715 -46.79 46.10 7.27
N GLN A 716 -45.58 45.88 7.77
CA GLN A 716 -45.04 46.70 8.86
C GLN A 716 -43.60 47.12 8.64
N ASN A 717 -43.27 48.39 8.87
CA ASN A 717 -41.90 48.90 8.75
C ASN A 717 -41.29 48.61 7.37
N LEU A 718 -42.04 48.92 6.31
CA LEU A 718 -41.61 48.69 4.93
C LEU A 718 -41.11 49.96 4.28
N TYR A 719 -40.11 49.82 3.41
CA TYR A 719 -39.61 50.89 2.56
C TYR A 719 -39.87 50.60 1.08
N PHE A 720 -40.56 51.53 0.41
CA PHE A 720 -40.89 51.47 -1.01
C PHE A 720 -40.20 52.62 -1.77
N PRO A 721 -39.07 52.39 -2.46
CA PRO A 721 -38.27 53.46 -3.03
C PRO A 721 -38.84 54.12 -4.29
N TYR A 722 -39.66 53.41 -5.07
CA TYR A 722 -40.06 53.86 -6.42
C TYR A 722 -41.58 53.84 -6.66
N TRP A 723 -42.24 52.71 -6.43
CA TRP A 723 -43.65 52.53 -6.75
C TRP A 723 -44.50 52.31 -5.50
N GLY A 724 -45.82 52.37 -5.71
CA GLY A 724 -46.82 52.43 -4.67
C GLY A 724 -47.27 51.08 -4.13
N VAL A 725 -48.29 51.15 -3.27
CA VAL A 725 -49.01 49.99 -2.72
C VAL A 725 -50.44 50.03 -3.25
N SER A 726 -50.94 48.92 -3.77
CA SER A 726 -52.30 48.82 -4.31
C SER A 726 -53.08 47.65 -3.68
N PHE A 727 -54.22 47.97 -3.09
CA PHE A 727 -55.20 47.02 -2.57
C PHE A 727 -56.36 46.91 -3.57
N ASN A 728 -56.48 45.76 -4.24
CA ASN A 728 -57.44 45.55 -5.32
C ASN A 728 -58.33 44.33 -5.10
N GLY A 729 -59.54 44.37 -5.68
CA GLY A 729 -60.39 43.19 -5.90
C GLY A 729 -60.81 42.48 -4.62
N ALA A 730 -61.53 43.20 -3.77
CA ALA A 730 -62.03 42.77 -2.46
C ALA A 730 -60.92 42.34 -1.46
N SER A 731 -59.73 42.95 -1.56
CA SER A 731 -58.62 42.72 -0.62
C SER A 731 -58.85 43.55 0.65
N ASN A 732 -59.50 42.94 1.64
CA ASN A 732 -60.05 43.63 2.80
C ASN A 732 -59.24 43.36 4.09
N TYR A 733 -59.46 44.18 5.12
CA TYR A 733 -58.88 43.96 6.46
C TYR A 733 -57.34 43.91 6.49
N ASN A 734 -56.66 44.48 5.50
CA ASN A 734 -55.21 44.55 5.49
C ASN A 734 -54.72 45.74 6.31
N ARG A 735 -53.52 45.59 6.89
CA ARG A 735 -52.88 46.63 7.70
C ARG A 735 -51.53 47.02 7.12
N LEU A 736 -51.35 48.29 6.80
CA LEU A 736 -50.05 48.89 6.47
C LEU A 736 -49.65 49.83 7.61
N SER A 737 -48.49 49.61 8.24
CA SER A 737 -48.09 50.44 9.37
C SER A 737 -46.60 50.75 9.40
N GLN A 738 -46.24 51.93 9.92
CA GLN A 738 -44.85 52.34 10.12
C GLN A 738 -44.01 52.32 8.82
N SER A 739 -44.64 52.52 7.66
CA SER A 739 -43.99 52.33 6.36
C SER A 739 -43.73 53.66 5.65
N HIS A 740 -42.87 53.63 4.63
CA HIS A 740 -42.53 54.81 3.83
C HIS A 740 -42.59 54.50 2.33
N LEU A 741 -43.52 55.15 1.65
CA LEU A 741 -43.68 55.16 0.19
C LEU A 741 -43.02 56.43 -0.35
N ALA A 742 -41.84 56.31 -0.96
CA ALA A 742 -41.00 57.46 -1.29
C ALA A 742 -41.42 58.19 -2.58
N GLN A 743 -42.13 57.52 -3.49
CA GLN A 743 -42.46 58.06 -4.83
C GLN A 743 -43.81 57.58 -5.39
N GLY A 744 -44.34 56.43 -4.97
CA GLY A 744 -45.58 55.88 -5.50
C GLY A 744 -46.82 56.15 -4.64
N PRO A 745 -48.04 55.99 -5.22
CA PRO A 745 -49.30 56.21 -4.54
C PRO A 745 -49.68 55.06 -3.60
N LEU A 746 -50.74 55.29 -2.82
CA LEU A 746 -51.44 54.28 -2.05
C LEU A 746 -52.87 54.14 -2.60
N ASP A 747 -53.15 53.02 -3.25
CA ASP A 747 -54.41 52.83 -3.97
C ASP A 747 -55.31 51.78 -3.32
N PHE A 748 -56.59 52.09 -3.23
CA PHE A 748 -57.67 51.18 -2.86
C PHE A 748 -58.70 51.14 -3.99
N THR A 749 -58.84 49.97 -4.59
CA THR A 749 -59.75 49.71 -5.71
C THR A 749 -60.62 48.52 -5.34
N ASP A 750 -61.93 48.75 -5.13
CA ASP A 750 -62.84 47.71 -4.62
C ASP A 750 -62.29 47.00 -3.36
N SER A 751 -61.72 47.76 -2.43
CA SER A 751 -61.05 47.21 -1.24
C SER A 751 -61.41 48.00 0.01
N SER A 752 -62.00 47.31 0.98
CA SER A 752 -62.65 47.90 2.15
C SER A 752 -62.01 47.44 3.46
N PHE A 753 -62.27 48.19 4.55
CA PHE A 753 -61.82 47.85 5.90
C PHE A 753 -60.29 47.77 6.09
N ASN A 754 -59.51 48.37 5.20
CA ASN A 754 -58.06 48.40 5.34
C ASN A 754 -57.62 49.55 6.26
N THR A 755 -56.52 49.34 6.99
CA THR A 755 -55.96 50.32 7.92
C THR A 755 -54.55 50.70 7.52
N VAL A 756 -54.29 52.00 7.43
CA VAL A 756 -52.96 52.57 7.25
C VAL A 756 -52.64 53.46 8.44
N GLU A 757 -51.49 53.22 9.06
CA GLU A 757 -51.13 53.88 10.31
C GLU A 757 -49.66 54.27 10.33
N ASN A 758 -49.31 55.43 10.89
CA ASN A 758 -47.91 55.86 11.06
C ASN A 758 -47.09 55.76 9.76
N THR A 759 -47.69 56.05 8.61
CA THR A 759 -47.09 55.83 7.29
C THR A 759 -46.81 57.15 6.58
N ILE A 760 -45.70 57.22 5.86
CA ILE A 760 -45.32 58.37 5.03
C ILE A 760 -45.59 58.03 3.57
N VAL A 761 -46.37 58.87 2.89
CA VAL A 761 -46.66 58.77 1.45
C VAL A 761 -46.14 60.03 0.76
N ALA A 762 -45.05 59.89 0.00
CA ALA A 762 -44.38 60.97 -0.70
C ALA A 762 -44.50 60.81 -2.23
N ALA A 763 -45.72 60.65 -2.74
CA ALA A 763 -45.93 60.32 -4.14
C ALA A 763 -45.57 61.46 -5.12
N THR A 764 -45.13 61.12 -6.33
CA THR A 764 -44.87 62.08 -7.42
C THR A 764 -46.13 62.52 -8.16
N GLY A 765 -47.28 61.88 -7.90
CA GLY A 765 -48.59 62.17 -8.46
C GLY A 765 -49.63 62.40 -7.36
N ASP A 766 -50.81 61.79 -7.49
CA ASP A 766 -51.76 61.72 -6.38
C ASP A 766 -51.23 60.82 -5.26
N GLY A 767 -51.64 61.09 -4.03
CA GLY A 767 -51.11 60.42 -2.83
C GLY A 767 -51.85 59.15 -2.50
N VAL A 768 -53.08 59.28 -2.03
CA VAL A 768 -53.96 58.18 -1.60
C VAL A 768 -55.23 58.19 -2.44
N TYR A 769 -55.59 57.05 -3.03
CA TYR A 769 -56.73 56.91 -3.91
C TYR A 769 -57.73 55.88 -3.37
N TYR A 770 -59.00 56.23 -3.33
CA TYR A 770 -60.10 55.30 -3.06
C TYR A 770 -61.09 55.31 -4.22
N SER A 771 -61.41 54.12 -4.71
CA SER A 771 -62.35 53.95 -5.81
C SER A 771 -63.19 52.69 -5.74
N PHE A 772 -64.29 52.68 -6.50
CA PHE A 772 -65.14 51.51 -6.74
C PHE A 772 -65.58 50.81 -5.45
N SER A 773 -66.29 51.48 -4.55
CA SER A 773 -66.80 50.91 -3.30
C SER A 773 -65.73 50.50 -2.27
N SER A 774 -64.56 51.14 -2.30
CA SER A 774 -63.52 50.97 -1.28
C SER A 774 -63.91 51.64 0.04
N ASN A 775 -64.79 51.02 0.81
CA ASN A 775 -65.44 51.66 1.97
C ASN A 775 -64.74 51.33 3.29
N TYR A 776 -65.01 52.11 4.35
CA TYR A 776 -64.54 51.82 5.71
C TYR A 776 -63.02 51.70 5.86
N ASN A 777 -62.24 52.31 4.97
CA ASN A 777 -60.80 52.34 5.11
C ASN A 777 -60.38 53.45 6.08
N ILE A 778 -59.30 53.22 6.81
CA ILE A 778 -58.79 54.13 7.84
C ILE A 778 -57.35 54.51 7.48
N VAL A 779 -57.05 55.80 7.41
CA VAL A 779 -55.68 56.32 7.37
C VAL A 779 -55.49 57.21 8.59
N THR A 780 -54.56 56.85 9.47
CA THR A 780 -54.35 57.52 10.76
C THR A 780 -52.88 57.80 11.08
N HIS A 781 -52.60 58.88 11.82
CA HIS A 781 -51.23 59.27 12.24
C HIS A 781 -50.22 59.32 11.08
N SER A 782 -50.68 59.67 9.87
CA SER A 782 -49.90 59.49 8.64
C SER A 782 -49.57 60.81 7.96
N THR A 783 -48.46 60.85 7.24
CA THR A 783 -47.98 62.05 6.54
C THR A 783 -48.04 61.84 5.03
N ILE A 784 -48.81 62.67 4.33
CA ILE A 784 -49.01 62.60 2.89
C ILE A 784 -48.44 63.88 2.30
N THR A 785 -47.32 63.81 1.59
CA THR A 785 -46.60 64.99 1.08
C THR A 785 -46.33 64.88 -0.41
N LEU A 786 -47.02 65.70 -1.20
CA LEU A 786 -46.94 65.70 -2.66
C LEU A 786 -46.38 67.04 -3.12
N ARG A 787 -45.39 67.01 -4.02
CA ARG A 787 -44.72 68.22 -4.53
C ARG A 787 -45.03 68.54 -5.99
N ALA A 788 -45.79 67.69 -6.66
CA ALA A 788 -46.17 67.88 -8.05
C ALA A 788 -47.32 68.89 -8.20
N ASP A 789 -47.27 69.65 -9.29
CA ASP A 789 -48.32 70.58 -9.69
C ASP A 789 -49.59 69.80 -10.04
N ASN A 790 -50.74 70.24 -9.54
CA ASN A 790 -52.05 69.59 -9.75
C ASN A 790 -52.22 68.20 -9.10
N SER A 791 -51.41 67.88 -8.08
CA SER A 791 -51.53 66.66 -7.28
C SER A 791 -52.64 66.74 -6.22
N ARG A 792 -53.29 65.60 -5.94
CA ARG A 792 -54.31 65.46 -4.91
C ARG A 792 -53.82 64.54 -3.80
N GLY A 793 -53.85 65.03 -2.56
CA GLY A 793 -53.41 64.32 -1.35
C GLY A 793 -54.22 63.03 -1.16
N PHE A 794 -55.51 63.21 -0.93
CA PHE A 794 -56.50 62.15 -0.93
C PHE A 794 -57.49 62.35 -2.08
N VAL A 795 -57.80 61.29 -2.80
CA VAL A 795 -58.85 61.25 -3.83
C VAL A 795 -59.84 60.17 -3.44
N ILE A 796 -61.07 60.56 -3.17
CA ILE A 796 -62.14 59.66 -2.72
C ILE A 796 -63.28 59.75 -3.73
N ASP A 797 -63.46 58.71 -4.53
CA ASP A 797 -64.45 58.64 -5.60
C ASP A 797 -65.30 57.37 -5.51
N ARG A 798 -66.63 57.49 -5.39
CA ARG A 798 -67.54 56.34 -5.22
C ARG A 798 -67.11 55.43 -4.06
N SER A 799 -66.77 56.03 -2.93
CA SER A 799 -66.16 55.34 -1.79
C SER A 799 -66.55 56.04 -0.48
N SER A 800 -67.39 55.38 0.32
CA SER A 800 -68.04 55.94 1.50
C SER A 800 -67.47 55.42 2.82
N SER A 801 -67.76 56.14 3.91
CA SER A 801 -67.44 55.73 5.28
C SER A 801 -65.94 55.60 5.60
N ASN A 802 -65.06 56.27 4.85
CA ASN A 802 -63.62 56.27 5.12
C ASN A 802 -63.24 57.28 6.21
N VAL A 803 -62.13 57.00 6.90
CA VAL A 803 -61.63 57.83 8.01
C VAL A 803 -60.22 58.32 7.71
N ILE A 804 -60.04 59.64 7.75
CA ILE A 804 -58.74 60.32 7.74
C ILE A 804 -58.58 60.97 9.12
N ASN A 805 -57.68 60.45 9.95
CA ASN A 805 -57.56 60.87 11.35
C ASN A 805 -56.11 61.22 11.73
N ASP A 806 -55.89 62.39 12.33
CA ASP A 806 -54.54 62.82 12.75
C ASP A 806 -53.48 62.72 11.63
N CYS A 807 -53.84 63.17 10.43
CA CYS A 807 -52.97 63.14 9.27
C CYS A 807 -52.42 64.54 8.95
N PHE A 808 -51.19 64.59 8.43
CA PHE A 808 -50.59 65.79 7.86
C PHE A 808 -50.55 65.67 6.34
N VAL A 809 -51.33 66.50 5.63
CA VAL A 809 -51.54 66.38 4.19
C VAL A 809 -51.09 67.64 3.47
N VAL A 810 -50.13 67.52 2.56
CA VAL A 810 -49.58 68.62 1.75
C VAL A 810 -49.74 68.26 0.27
N ALA A 811 -50.58 69.00 -0.47
CA ALA A 811 -50.79 68.79 -1.91
C ALA A 811 -51.33 70.05 -2.62
N SER A 812 -51.58 69.98 -3.94
CA SER A 812 -52.35 71.04 -4.62
C SER A 812 -53.81 71.00 -4.17
N THR A 813 -54.45 69.83 -4.21
CA THR A 813 -55.71 69.61 -3.50
C THR A 813 -55.48 68.66 -2.34
N ALA A 814 -55.56 69.10 -1.08
CA ALA A 814 -55.20 68.21 0.03
C ALA A 814 -56.19 67.04 0.16
N VAL A 815 -57.50 67.29 0.10
CA VAL A 815 -58.53 66.24 0.02
C VAL A 815 -59.54 66.57 -1.08
N TYR A 816 -59.76 65.62 -1.98
CA TYR A 816 -60.71 65.69 -3.08
C TYR A 816 -61.78 64.60 -2.92
N LEU A 817 -63.01 65.00 -2.60
CA LEU A 817 -64.14 64.11 -2.38
C LEU A 817 -65.14 64.22 -3.55
N MET A 818 -65.57 63.11 -4.12
CA MET A 818 -66.65 63.09 -5.11
C MET A 818 -67.48 61.80 -5.01
N ARG A 819 -68.79 61.88 -5.28
CA ARG A 819 -69.69 60.72 -5.34
C ARG A 819 -69.61 59.78 -4.12
N SER A 820 -69.38 60.34 -2.94
CA SER A 820 -69.01 59.62 -1.73
C SER A 820 -69.74 60.21 -0.52
N THR A 821 -70.09 59.37 0.46
CA THR A 821 -70.80 59.77 1.69
C THR A 821 -70.02 59.37 2.93
N ASP A 822 -70.32 59.99 4.07
CA ASP A 822 -69.85 59.58 5.40
C ASP A 822 -68.32 59.51 5.60
N THR A 823 -67.55 60.25 4.80
CA THR A 823 -66.10 60.38 5.04
C THR A 823 -65.84 61.26 6.26
N VAL A 824 -65.08 60.74 7.22
CA VAL A 824 -64.70 61.45 8.44
C VAL A 824 -63.27 61.98 8.30
N ILE A 825 -63.09 63.29 8.47
CA ILE A 825 -61.77 63.93 8.54
C ILE A 825 -61.64 64.56 9.94
N ALA A 826 -60.78 64.00 10.79
CA ALA A 826 -60.63 64.40 12.18
C ALA A 826 -59.17 64.69 12.53
N TYR A 827 -58.93 65.70 13.37
CA TYR A 827 -57.61 66.08 13.90
C TYR A 827 -56.49 66.24 12.86
N SER A 828 -56.84 66.43 11.58
CA SER A 828 -55.88 66.41 10.47
C SER A 828 -55.55 67.83 10.00
N THR A 829 -54.31 68.05 9.59
CA THR A 829 -53.84 69.31 9.02
C THR A 829 -53.79 69.21 7.50
N LEU A 830 -54.56 70.07 6.83
CA LEU A 830 -54.63 70.13 5.36
C LEU A 830 -53.90 71.38 4.85
N VAL A 831 -52.80 71.18 4.13
CA VAL A 831 -51.94 72.24 3.62
C VAL A 831 -52.00 72.29 2.09
N SER A 832 -52.37 73.45 1.57
CA SER A 832 -52.33 73.76 0.15
C SER A 832 -50.98 74.35 -0.22
N THR A 833 -50.40 73.91 -1.34
CA THR A 833 -49.02 74.24 -1.73
C THR A 833 -48.87 75.55 -2.51
N ARG A 834 -49.94 76.14 -3.07
CA ARG A 834 -49.89 77.37 -3.90
C ARG A 834 -51.18 78.20 -3.86
N PRO A 835 -51.13 79.50 -4.22
CA PRO A 835 -52.33 80.32 -4.44
C PRO A 835 -53.28 79.67 -5.46
N GLY A 836 -54.56 79.57 -5.12
CA GLY A 836 -55.59 78.95 -5.98
C GLY A 836 -55.72 77.42 -5.87
N SER A 837 -54.90 76.76 -5.06
CA SER A 837 -55.10 75.33 -4.76
C SER A 837 -56.08 75.13 -3.58
N ILE A 838 -56.63 73.92 -3.42
CA ILE A 838 -57.80 73.66 -2.57
C ILE A 838 -57.40 72.84 -1.34
N GLY A 839 -57.76 73.30 -0.14
CA GLY A 839 -57.58 72.46 1.06
C GLY A 839 -58.52 71.24 1.04
N LEU A 840 -59.82 71.49 0.98
CA LEU A 840 -60.86 70.46 0.91
C LEU A 840 -61.82 70.76 -0.24
N HIS A 841 -61.90 69.86 -1.21
CA HIS A 841 -62.87 69.91 -2.30
C HIS A 841 -64.01 68.92 -2.03
N LEU A 842 -65.24 69.44 -2.01
CA LEU A 842 -66.47 68.65 -1.88
C LEU A 842 -67.22 68.70 -3.22
N GLY A 843 -67.08 67.65 -4.01
CA GLY A 843 -67.79 67.45 -5.26
C GLY A 843 -69.25 66.99 -5.05
N GLN A 844 -69.99 66.82 -6.15
CA GLN A 844 -71.36 66.32 -6.09
C GLN A 844 -71.40 64.89 -5.54
N SER A 845 -72.37 64.63 -4.66
CA SER A 845 -72.70 63.31 -4.09
C SER A 845 -73.30 62.38 -5.12
#